data_AF-L9YDG2-F1
#
_entry.id   AF-L9YDG2-F1
#
_cell.length_a   1.000
_cell.length_b   1.000
_cell.length_c   1.000
_cell.angle_alpha   90.00
_cell.angle_beta   90.00
_cell.angle_gamma   90.00
#
_symmetry.space_group_name_H-M   'P 1'
#
loop_
_entity.id
_entity.type
_entity.pdbx_description
1 polymer ?
#
loop_
_entity_poly.entity_id
_entity_poly.type
_entity_poly.pdbx_seq_one_letter_code
_entity_poly.pdbx_strand_id
1 'polypeptide(L)'
;MPSDSTDSRRQSTDARRAFLALLLVAAVGIASMGLPVVYGGMTTTAEATDSADVESYDTISQAESDLDPADEVYLRDDGSAVLRYDDEETDVNQFNLGMNASEGLVHMLVVDDIEDNDSTEDLEEANFSAILDQQGFSGDGSLVMQQPDDIQDLSVDVSGEVSDETNEFDASATGTFDSDATSTGAVSTSGHMTATADRLETAGSASVDDPMASSDTGMYMDVSLEDTSDGYTVDVSRERSLSDFRSSDWDTREQAKQTLQSQYGDLATGMGGTSTIDITSYNYEERSTGQDRLEIDFTVEYTGIEDGIEEQLTDTLANDQSMDLSRSEAEEIASSVTDLEIETAEFTVNERDGSIDVEWEFALANYNELSLAMLDLAESAETNEALNQSDIEDARTSLEAQQAADLTWNFEWDASVEQTSSDELQLDAELTSDTENWVAYIDELESRGVDAPNDVTFSLTADTDGDELAVDGTFNVEAQDLASQAVESMAQSARSGPAASQPGSETDQFISALSESELEVARVDASLTDNTVRVEGGAKFENMSAVADSLSSTVGIGAIATETTDGNASVYVHVDDMGDVDTESATKSDIEHLGVVGSETTVHQASEWDEEFPEPDNAEMRNYLGLSTESGETTEGDDSESIPGFGAGVGLAAIAGLLTALVLRQRT
;
A
#
# COMPACT_ATOMS: atom_id res chain seq x y z
N MET A 1 19.80 -43.66 12.94
CA MET A 1 19.81 -42.44 12.13
C MET A 1 18.42 -41.86 12.25
N PRO A 2 18.21 -40.85 13.12
CA PRO A 2 17.06 -39.97 13.04
C PRO A 2 17.53 -38.64 12.42
N SER A 3 17.00 -38.31 11.26
CA SER A 3 17.17 -37.03 10.59
C SER A 3 15.85 -36.80 9.87
N ASP A 4 14.84 -36.34 10.62
CA ASP A 4 13.50 -36.10 10.08
C ASP A 4 12.65 -35.16 10.98
N SER A 5 13.28 -34.39 11.88
CA SER A 5 12.54 -33.53 12.83
C SER A 5 13.09 -32.11 12.93
N THR A 6 14.04 -31.76 12.07
CA THR A 6 14.68 -30.43 12.03
C THR A 6 14.32 -29.64 10.78
N ASP A 7 13.84 -30.30 9.71
CA ASP A 7 13.37 -29.61 8.50
C ASP A 7 11.90 -29.16 8.65
N SER A 8 10.99 -30.01 9.14
CA SER A 8 9.59 -29.61 9.41
C SER A 8 9.48 -28.48 10.44
N ARG A 9 10.39 -28.43 11.43
CA ARG A 9 10.43 -27.32 12.41
C ARG A 9 10.90 -26.00 11.83
N ARG A 10 11.72 -26.03 10.77
CA ARG A 10 12.15 -24.80 10.08
C ARG A 10 11.06 -24.31 9.15
N GLN A 11 10.38 -25.21 8.42
CA GLN A 11 9.21 -24.88 7.61
C GLN A 11 8.07 -24.27 8.43
N SER A 12 7.68 -24.83 9.59
CA SER A 12 6.62 -24.22 10.43
C SER A 12 7.03 -22.86 11.01
N THR A 13 8.33 -22.67 11.35
CA THR A 13 8.81 -21.37 11.85
C THR A 13 8.86 -20.31 10.73
N ASP A 14 9.18 -20.71 9.49
CA ASP A 14 9.22 -19.82 8.34
C ASP A 14 7.81 -19.50 7.83
N ALA A 15 6.85 -20.44 7.90
CA ALA A 15 5.43 -20.21 7.63
C ALA A 15 4.76 -19.32 8.69
N ARG A 16 5.01 -19.54 10.00
CA ARG A 16 4.61 -18.63 11.09
C ARG A 16 5.13 -17.21 10.88
N ARG A 17 6.40 -17.07 10.46
CA ARG A 17 7.02 -15.77 10.22
C ARG A 17 6.52 -15.12 8.94
N ALA A 18 6.26 -15.89 7.89
CA ALA A 18 5.68 -15.40 6.65
C ALA A 18 4.23 -14.96 6.89
N PHE A 19 3.42 -15.72 7.62
CA PHE A 19 2.04 -15.40 7.96
C PHE A 19 1.93 -14.22 8.94
N LEU A 20 2.73 -14.19 10.01
CA LEU A 20 2.79 -13.03 10.91
C LEU A 20 3.38 -11.80 10.22
N ALA A 21 4.34 -11.96 9.31
CA ALA A 21 4.84 -10.86 8.49
C ALA A 21 3.79 -10.41 7.47
N LEU A 22 2.98 -11.30 6.91
CA LEU A 22 1.92 -10.97 5.95
C LEU A 22 0.72 -10.32 6.66
N LEU A 23 0.38 -10.74 7.88
CA LEU A 23 -0.57 -10.06 8.75
C LEU A 23 -0.04 -8.72 9.26
N LEU A 24 1.24 -8.61 9.63
CA LEU A 24 1.85 -7.33 9.99
C LEU A 24 1.98 -6.42 8.77
N VAL A 25 2.26 -6.94 7.58
CA VAL A 25 2.32 -6.16 6.33
C VAL A 25 0.92 -5.79 5.85
N ALA A 26 -0.09 -6.63 6.06
CA ALA A 26 -1.50 -6.29 5.82
C ALA A 26 -1.98 -5.27 6.85
N ALA A 27 -1.72 -5.46 8.14
CA ALA A 27 -2.09 -4.50 9.19
C ALA A 27 -1.33 -3.17 9.06
N VAL A 28 -0.04 -3.17 8.71
CA VAL A 28 0.75 -1.96 8.45
C VAL A 28 0.39 -1.35 7.09
N GLY A 29 0.11 -2.16 6.07
CA GLY A 29 -0.35 -1.72 4.76
C GLY A 29 -1.73 -1.06 4.83
N ILE A 30 -2.65 -1.65 5.60
CA ILE A 30 -3.99 -1.13 5.83
C ILE A 30 -3.97 0.04 6.83
N ALA A 31 -3.12 0.03 7.85
CA ALA A 31 -2.89 1.21 8.70
C ALA A 31 -2.22 2.35 7.92
N SER A 32 -1.42 2.06 6.89
CA SER A 32 -0.88 3.09 5.98
C SER A 32 -1.90 3.60 4.96
N MET A 33 -2.97 2.84 4.70
CA MET A 33 -4.12 3.26 3.88
C MET A 33 -5.19 4.01 4.71
N GLY A 34 -5.34 3.66 5.99
CA GLY A 34 -6.24 4.30 6.96
C GLY A 34 -5.61 5.45 7.74
N LEU A 35 -4.36 5.84 7.45
CA LEU A 35 -3.84 7.12 7.88
C LEU A 35 -4.63 8.21 7.15
N PRO A 36 -5.31 9.12 7.86
CA PRO A 36 -6.08 10.18 7.23
C PRO A 36 -5.21 10.96 6.25
N VAL A 37 -5.79 11.34 5.12
CA VAL A 37 -5.32 12.33 4.13
C VAL A 37 -5.00 13.71 4.77
N VAL A 38 -5.16 13.86 6.08
CA VAL A 38 -4.97 15.07 6.89
C VAL A 38 -3.52 15.58 6.87
N TYR A 39 -2.53 14.76 6.56
CA TYR A 39 -1.21 15.28 6.21
C TYR A 39 -0.97 15.05 4.72
N GLY A 40 -0.95 16.13 3.94
CA GLY A 40 -0.53 16.15 2.53
C GLY A 40 0.96 15.78 2.35
N GLY A 41 1.40 14.67 2.94
CA GLY A 41 2.77 14.22 3.02
C GLY A 41 2.82 12.70 2.99
N MET A 42 3.19 12.18 1.82
CA MET A 42 3.73 10.84 1.59
C MET A 42 2.94 9.68 2.22
N THR A 43 1.91 9.20 1.50
CA THR A 43 1.53 7.80 1.61
C THR A 43 2.79 6.97 1.35
N THR A 44 3.21 6.17 2.32
CA THR A 44 4.40 5.32 2.17
C THR A 44 4.14 4.34 1.03
N THR A 45 4.78 4.57 -0.11
CA THR A 45 4.80 3.62 -1.21
C THR A 45 5.41 2.32 -0.67
N ALA A 46 4.57 1.32 -0.40
CA ALA A 46 5.07 -0.03 -0.28
C ALA A 46 5.60 -0.41 -1.66
N GLU A 47 6.93 -0.34 -1.84
CA GLU A 47 7.57 -0.92 -3.01
C GLU A 47 7.15 -2.39 -3.05
N ALA A 48 6.41 -2.77 -4.09
CA ALA A 48 6.12 -4.16 -4.37
C ALA A 48 7.47 -4.86 -4.58
N THR A 49 7.96 -5.57 -3.55
CA THR A 49 9.15 -6.40 -3.67
C THR A 49 8.84 -7.56 -4.62
N ASP A 50 9.67 -7.66 -5.65
CA ASP A 50 9.67 -8.70 -6.67
C ASP A 50 8.35 -8.83 -7.45
N SER A 51 8.18 -7.95 -8.44
CA SER A 51 7.47 -8.31 -9.67
C SER A 51 8.04 -9.65 -10.15
N ALA A 52 7.23 -10.71 -10.14
CA ALA A 52 7.62 -11.97 -10.75
C ALA A 52 8.22 -11.71 -12.12
N ASP A 53 9.39 -12.31 -12.41
CA ASP A 53 10.04 -12.29 -13.72
C ASP A 53 9.07 -12.88 -14.77
N VAL A 54 8.16 -12.06 -15.27
CA VAL A 54 7.45 -12.30 -16.52
C VAL A 54 8.45 -11.89 -17.58
N GLU A 55 8.85 -12.82 -18.45
CA GLU A 55 9.71 -12.50 -19.60
C GLU A 55 9.02 -11.46 -20.49
N SER A 56 9.28 -10.17 -20.26
CA SER A 56 8.79 -9.08 -21.08
C SER A 56 9.80 -8.76 -22.18
N TYR A 57 9.36 -8.75 -23.43
CA TYR A 57 10.17 -8.31 -24.57
C TYR A 57 10.17 -6.77 -24.69
N ASP A 58 11.27 -6.20 -25.20
CA ASP A 58 11.60 -4.77 -25.08
C ASP A 58 10.76 -3.82 -25.97
N THR A 59 10.10 -4.25 -27.06
CA THR A 59 9.18 -3.41 -27.87
C THR A 59 8.14 -4.19 -28.71
N ILE A 60 7.00 -3.56 -29.05
CA ILE A 60 6.00 -4.07 -30.02
C ILE A 60 6.62 -4.29 -31.40
N SER A 61 7.57 -3.46 -31.85
CA SER A 61 8.31 -3.61 -33.12
C SER A 61 9.12 -4.90 -33.22
N GLN A 62 9.61 -5.38 -32.07
CA GLN A 62 10.33 -6.64 -31.94
C GLN A 62 9.37 -7.83 -31.90
N ALA A 63 8.08 -7.60 -31.65
CA ALA A 63 6.99 -8.56 -31.83
C ALA A 63 6.43 -8.54 -33.27
N GLU A 64 6.27 -7.36 -33.88
CA GLU A 64 5.73 -7.16 -35.24
C GLU A 64 6.68 -7.67 -36.35
N SER A 65 8.00 -7.54 -36.14
CA SER A 65 9.03 -8.05 -37.07
C SER A 65 9.15 -9.58 -37.08
N ASP A 66 8.35 -10.23 -36.24
CA ASP A 66 8.59 -11.52 -35.63
C ASP A 66 7.25 -12.29 -35.48
N LEU A 67 6.16 -11.71 -36.02
CA LEU A 67 4.89 -12.36 -36.35
C LEU A 67 5.15 -13.35 -37.47
N ASP A 68 5.00 -14.64 -37.16
CA ASP A 68 5.00 -15.62 -38.23
C ASP A 68 3.81 -15.35 -39.15
N PRO A 69 3.99 -15.44 -40.47
CA PRO A 69 2.89 -15.29 -41.39
C PRO A 69 1.84 -16.37 -41.15
N ALA A 70 0.56 -16.03 -41.32
CA ALA A 70 -0.55 -16.94 -41.02
C ALA A 70 -0.36 -18.32 -41.67
N ASP A 71 -0.80 -19.38 -41.00
CA ASP A 71 -0.76 -20.74 -41.56
C ASP A 71 -1.71 -20.86 -42.75
N GLU A 72 -2.91 -20.28 -42.61
CA GLU A 72 -3.92 -20.23 -43.65
C GLU A 72 -4.55 -18.84 -43.77
N VAL A 73 -4.84 -18.43 -45.01
CA VAL A 73 -5.56 -17.18 -45.31
C VAL A 73 -6.73 -17.47 -46.23
N TYR A 74 -7.93 -17.04 -45.84
CA TYR A 74 -9.16 -17.22 -46.58
C TYR A 74 -9.69 -15.87 -47.08
N LEU A 75 -9.59 -15.64 -48.39
CA LEU A 75 -10.08 -14.41 -49.01
C LEU A 75 -11.60 -14.49 -49.25
N ARG A 76 -12.33 -13.41 -48.95
CA ARG A 76 -13.77 -13.27 -49.22
C ARG A 76 -14.01 -12.38 -50.45
N ASP A 77 -15.19 -12.51 -51.06
CA ASP A 77 -15.59 -11.73 -52.26
C ASP A 77 -15.86 -10.23 -51.96
N ASP A 78 -15.88 -9.82 -50.69
CA ASP A 78 -16.32 -8.50 -50.23
C ASP A 78 -15.18 -7.54 -49.82
N GLY A 79 -13.93 -7.93 -50.03
CA GLY A 79 -12.75 -7.16 -49.63
C GLY A 79 -12.12 -7.62 -48.31
N SER A 80 -12.79 -8.53 -47.58
CA SER A 80 -12.33 -9.04 -46.27
C SER A 80 -11.53 -10.35 -46.38
N ALA A 81 -10.88 -10.72 -45.28
CA ALA A 81 -10.17 -11.99 -45.17
C ALA A 81 -10.25 -12.58 -43.74
N VAL A 82 -9.97 -13.87 -43.62
CA VAL A 82 -9.71 -14.54 -42.34
C VAL A 82 -8.29 -15.08 -42.35
N LEU A 83 -7.49 -14.67 -41.37
CA LEU A 83 -6.16 -15.21 -41.11
C LEU A 83 -6.31 -16.25 -39.99
N ARG A 84 -5.83 -17.47 -40.24
CA ARG A 84 -5.83 -18.55 -39.25
C ARG A 84 -4.39 -18.85 -38.84
N TYR A 85 -4.19 -18.87 -37.53
CA TYR A 85 -2.95 -19.27 -36.88
C TYR A 85 -3.24 -20.52 -36.06
N ASP A 86 -2.50 -21.59 -36.30
CA ASP A 86 -2.63 -22.85 -35.58
C ASP A 86 -1.47 -23.00 -34.59
N ASP A 87 -1.78 -23.10 -33.30
CA ASP A 87 -0.82 -23.46 -32.27
C ASP A 87 -0.92 -24.97 -32.01
N GLU A 88 0.17 -25.68 -32.29
CA GLU A 88 0.21 -27.15 -32.24
C GLU A 88 0.39 -27.72 -30.82
N GLU A 89 0.66 -26.90 -29.79
CA GLU A 89 0.79 -27.37 -28.40
C GLU A 89 0.36 -26.30 -27.37
N THR A 90 -0.93 -26.24 -27.01
CA THR A 90 -1.35 -25.42 -25.87
C THR A 90 -1.28 -26.18 -24.56
N ASP A 91 -0.36 -25.78 -23.68
CA ASP A 91 -0.20 -26.33 -22.32
C ASP A 91 -1.37 -25.97 -21.36
N VAL A 92 -2.36 -25.19 -21.82
CA VAL A 92 -3.54 -24.80 -21.05
C VAL A 92 -4.79 -25.57 -21.46
N ASN A 93 -5.61 -25.95 -20.48
CA ASN A 93 -6.85 -26.70 -20.72
C ASN A 93 -7.89 -25.95 -21.59
N GLN A 94 -8.04 -24.64 -21.39
CA GLN A 94 -8.94 -23.80 -22.18
C GLN A 94 -8.33 -22.43 -22.39
N PHE A 95 -8.41 -21.94 -23.64
CA PHE A 95 -8.09 -20.56 -23.96
C PHE A 95 -9.11 -19.97 -24.93
N ASN A 96 -9.91 -19.05 -24.42
CA ASN A 96 -10.80 -18.24 -25.24
C ASN A 96 -10.28 -16.80 -25.28
N LEU A 97 -10.19 -16.25 -26.48
CA LEU A 97 -9.86 -14.86 -26.70
C LEU A 97 -10.82 -14.31 -27.76
N GLY A 98 -11.50 -13.22 -27.41
CA GLY A 98 -12.48 -12.54 -28.22
C GLY A 98 -12.15 -11.05 -28.32
N MET A 99 -12.17 -10.51 -29.54
CA MET A 99 -12.08 -9.08 -29.78
C MET A 99 -13.07 -8.69 -30.87
N ASN A 100 -13.79 -7.58 -30.69
CA ASN A 100 -14.63 -6.98 -31.72
C ASN A 100 -14.41 -5.47 -31.76
N ALA A 101 -13.65 -5.00 -32.74
CA ALA A 101 -13.27 -3.59 -32.87
C ALA A 101 -14.48 -2.67 -33.06
N SER A 102 -15.50 -3.12 -33.80
CA SER A 102 -16.71 -2.34 -34.08
C SER A 102 -17.60 -2.13 -32.85
N GLU A 103 -17.61 -3.11 -31.95
CA GLU A 103 -18.38 -3.08 -30.71
C GLU A 103 -17.53 -2.61 -29.52
N GLY A 104 -16.23 -2.42 -29.73
CA GLY A 104 -15.25 -2.01 -28.71
C GLY A 104 -15.04 -3.02 -27.58
N LEU A 105 -15.21 -4.32 -27.84
CA LEU A 105 -15.18 -5.37 -26.82
C LEU A 105 -13.92 -6.22 -26.91
N VAL A 106 -13.25 -6.45 -25.79
CA VAL A 106 -12.20 -7.46 -25.63
C VAL A 106 -12.56 -8.39 -24.47
N HIS A 107 -12.26 -9.67 -24.63
CA HIS A 107 -12.46 -10.70 -23.62
C HIS A 107 -11.41 -11.79 -23.75
N MET A 108 -10.96 -12.30 -22.61
CA MET A 108 -10.09 -13.46 -22.52
C MET A 108 -10.56 -14.35 -21.38
N LEU A 109 -10.43 -15.64 -21.58
CA LEU A 109 -10.59 -16.67 -20.56
C LEU A 109 -9.46 -17.68 -20.70
N VAL A 110 -8.73 -17.89 -19.62
CA VAL A 110 -7.75 -18.95 -19.46
C VAL A 110 -8.26 -19.87 -18.35
N VAL A 111 -8.30 -21.17 -18.62
CA VAL A 111 -8.54 -22.20 -17.60
C VAL A 111 -7.43 -23.22 -17.70
N ASP A 112 -6.83 -23.56 -16.56
CA ASP A 112 -5.77 -24.54 -16.49
C ASP A 112 -5.78 -25.32 -15.17
N ASP A 113 -5.27 -26.55 -15.21
CA ASP A 113 -5.10 -27.35 -13.98
C ASP A 113 -3.68 -27.17 -13.46
N ILE A 114 -3.54 -26.82 -12.18
CA ILE A 114 -2.24 -26.78 -11.52
C ILE A 114 -1.79 -28.21 -11.26
N GLU A 115 -0.63 -28.60 -11.80
CA GLU A 115 0.04 -29.83 -11.38
C GLU A 115 0.37 -29.73 -9.88
N ASP A 116 0.12 -30.79 -9.09
CA ASP A 116 0.42 -30.82 -7.65
C ASP A 116 1.87 -30.40 -7.37
N ASN A 117 2.05 -29.14 -6.95
CA ASN A 117 3.31 -28.58 -6.51
C ASN A 117 3.25 -28.50 -4.98
N ASP A 118 4.37 -28.77 -4.29
CA ASP A 118 4.48 -28.62 -2.82
C ASP A 118 4.09 -27.20 -2.31
N SER A 119 3.94 -26.20 -3.19
CA SER A 119 3.63 -24.80 -2.84
C SER A 119 2.14 -24.44 -2.83
N THR A 120 1.26 -25.30 -3.35
CA THR A 120 -0.20 -25.05 -3.43
C THR A 120 -1.03 -26.03 -2.61
N GLU A 121 -0.40 -26.95 -1.88
CA GLU A 121 -1.10 -27.98 -1.09
C GLU A 121 -1.93 -27.38 0.07
N ASP A 122 -1.56 -26.20 0.55
CA ASP A 122 -2.23 -25.53 1.67
C ASP A 122 -3.37 -24.60 1.22
N LEU A 123 -3.46 -24.24 -0.07
CA LEU A 123 -4.50 -23.37 -0.62
C LEU A 123 -5.66 -24.21 -1.14
N GLU A 124 -6.86 -23.99 -0.61
CA GLU A 124 -8.06 -24.77 -1.00
C GLU A 124 -8.88 -24.03 -2.05
N GLU A 125 -9.21 -22.77 -1.78
CA GLU A 125 -10.00 -21.92 -2.67
C GLU A 125 -9.45 -20.50 -2.67
N ALA A 126 -9.48 -19.82 -3.81
CA ALA A 126 -9.23 -18.39 -3.88
C ALA A 126 -10.11 -17.78 -4.97
N ASN A 127 -10.72 -16.64 -4.71
CA ASN A 127 -11.49 -15.88 -5.68
C ASN A 127 -11.09 -14.42 -5.59
N PHE A 128 -11.02 -13.76 -6.74
CA PHE A 128 -10.73 -12.35 -6.86
C PHE A 128 -11.57 -11.79 -8.00
N SER A 129 -12.25 -10.68 -7.77
CA SER A 129 -12.96 -9.92 -8.79
C SER A 129 -12.58 -8.47 -8.64
N ALA A 130 -12.32 -7.80 -9.77
CA ALA A 130 -12.10 -6.38 -9.81
C ALA A 130 -12.82 -5.79 -11.02
N ILE A 131 -13.47 -4.66 -10.82
CA ILE A 131 -14.15 -3.89 -11.86
C ILE A 131 -13.75 -2.42 -11.76
N LEU A 132 -13.42 -1.86 -12.91
CA LEU A 132 -13.15 -0.45 -13.12
C LEU A 132 -14.18 0.05 -14.12
N ASP A 133 -14.97 1.05 -13.75
CA ASP A 133 -15.94 1.69 -14.63
C ASP A 133 -15.96 3.21 -14.41
N GLN A 134 -16.96 3.88 -14.98
CA GLN A 134 -17.12 5.35 -14.87
C GLN A 134 -17.53 5.82 -13.46
N GLN A 135 -18.01 4.92 -12.60
CA GLN A 135 -18.39 5.24 -11.22
C GLN A 135 -17.19 5.07 -10.27
N GLY A 136 -16.25 4.21 -10.64
CA GLY A 136 -14.97 4.10 -9.96
C GLY A 136 -14.36 2.72 -10.07
N PHE A 137 -13.68 2.30 -9.01
CA PHE A 137 -12.99 1.02 -8.92
C PHE A 137 -13.48 0.23 -7.73
N SER A 138 -13.91 -1.01 -7.94
CA SER A 138 -14.25 -1.92 -6.86
C SER A 138 -13.61 -3.28 -7.06
N GLY A 139 -13.34 -3.96 -5.95
CA GLY A 139 -12.84 -5.31 -5.96
C GLY A 139 -13.27 -6.09 -4.72
N ASP A 140 -13.45 -7.37 -4.91
CA ASP A 140 -13.71 -8.35 -3.86
C ASP A 140 -12.75 -9.52 -4.00
N GLY A 141 -12.37 -10.09 -2.86
CA GLY A 141 -11.47 -11.23 -2.79
C GLY A 141 -11.88 -12.15 -1.66
N SER A 142 -11.76 -13.46 -1.88
CA SER A 142 -11.87 -14.47 -0.84
C SER A 142 -10.74 -15.47 -0.99
N LEU A 143 -10.23 -15.98 0.12
CA LEU A 143 -9.19 -17.00 0.16
C LEU A 143 -9.47 -17.95 1.30
N VAL A 144 -9.45 -19.24 1.00
CA VAL A 144 -9.57 -20.33 1.97
C VAL A 144 -8.33 -21.18 1.87
N MET A 145 -7.66 -21.37 3.01
CA MET A 145 -6.47 -22.21 3.11
C MET A 145 -6.52 -23.07 4.36
N GLN A 146 -5.74 -24.13 4.38
CA GLN A 146 -5.56 -24.93 5.59
C GLN A 146 -5.02 -24.05 6.71
N GLN A 147 -5.66 -24.16 7.87
CA GLN A 147 -5.23 -23.44 9.06
C GLN A 147 -3.79 -23.86 9.42
N PRO A 148 -2.86 -22.91 9.58
CA PRO A 148 -1.52 -23.23 10.04
C PRO A 148 -1.58 -23.93 11.40
N ASP A 149 -0.82 -25.03 11.58
CA ASP A 149 -0.72 -25.85 12.82
C ASP A 149 -0.52 -25.04 14.11
N ASP A 150 -0.05 -23.83 13.95
CA ASP A 150 0.50 -22.95 14.94
C ASP A 150 -0.52 -21.90 15.44
N ILE A 151 -1.67 -21.81 14.76
CA ILE A 151 -2.83 -20.99 15.07
C ILE A 151 -3.90 -21.96 15.55
N GLN A 152 -4.55 -21.68 16.68
CA GLN A 152 -5.73 -22.43 17.12
C GLN A 152 -7.02 -21.73 16.73
N ASP A 153 -7.04 -20.41 16.92
CA ASP A 153 -8.14 -19.54 16.55
C ASP A 153 -7.57 -18.19 16.11
N LEU A 154 -8.14 -17.58 15.08
CA LEU A 154 -7.85 -16.22 14.65
C LEU A 154 -9.16 -15.58 14.19
N SER A 155 -9.36 -14.32 14.56
CA SER A 155 -10.43 -13.47 14.06
C SER A 155 -9.87 -12.06 13.91
N VAL A 156 -9.87 -11.55 12.70
CA VAL A 156 -9.39 -10.22 12.34
C VAL A 156 -10.51 -9.55 11.58
N ASP A 157 -10.86 -8.34 11.98
CA ASP A 157 -11.84 -7.50 11.30
C ASP A 157 -11.24 -6.12 11.12
N VAL A 158 -11.21 -5.64 9.90
CA VAL A 158 -10.71 -4.31 9.56
C VAL A 158 -11.72 -3.65 8.62
N SER A 159 -12.08 -2.40 8.90
CA SER A 159 -12.95 -1.59 8.06
C SER A 159 -12.52 -0.14 8.07
N GLY A 160 -12.78 0.55 6.97
CA GLY A 160 -12.59 1.99 6.91
C GLY A 160 -13.50 2.63 5.87
N GLU A 161 -13.86 3.88 6.13
CA GLU A 161 -14.64 4.74 5.26
C GLU A 161 -14.03 6.13 5.23
N VAL A 162 -13.77 6.63 4.04
CA VAL A 162 -13.52 8.04 3.75
C VAL A 162 -14.59 8.45 2.75
N SER A 163 -15.38 9.45 3.08
CA SER A 163 -16.40 10.02 2.21
C SER A 163 -16.55 11.51 2.47
N ASP A 164 -17.36 12.24 1.71
CA ASP A 164 -17.70 13.63 2.05
C ASP A 164 -18.31 13.79 3.46
N GLU A 165 -18.89 12.73 4.02
CA GLU A 165 -19.60 12.75 5.30
C GLU A 165 -18.76 12.23 6.47
N THR A 166 -17.87 11.26 6.23
CA THR A 166 -17.20 10.48 7.28
C THR A 166 -15.73 10.24 6.96
N ASN A 167 -14.90 10.17 8.00
CA ASN A 167 -13.54 9.64 7.92
C ASN A 167 -13.30 8.80 9.18
N GLU A 168 -13.42 7.49 9.04
CA GLU A 168 -13.31 6.51 10.13
C GLU A 168 -12.56 5.24 9.71
N PHE A 169 -11.90 4.63 10.69
CA PHE A 169 -11.15 3.40 10.55
C PHE A 169 -11.26 2.59 11.84
N ASP A 170 -11.55 1.31 11.71
CA ASP A 170 -11.64 0.36 12.81
C ASP A 170 -10.87 -0.91 12.44
N ALA A 171 -10.06 -1.41 13.37
CA ALA A 171 -9.40 -2.69 13.24
C ALA A 171 -9.44 -3.43 14.58
N SER A 172 -9.81 -4.70 14.54
CA SER A 172 -9.73 -5.58 15.68
C SER A 172 -9.10 -6.91 15.29
N ALA A 173 -8.33 -7.48 16.21
CA ALA A 173 -7.68 -8.77 16.01
C ALA A 173 -7.70 -9.54 17.33
N THR A 174 -8.25 -10.73 17.30
CA THR A 174 -8.22 -11.67 18.41
C THR A 174 -7.66 -13.00 17.93
N GLY A 175 -6.87 -13.68 18.75
CA GLY A 175 -6.27 -14.94 18.31
C GLY A 175 -5.68 -15.75 19.45
N THR A 176 -5.64 -17.07 19.24
CA THR A 176 -4.98 -18.04 20.12
C THR A 176 -3.95 -18.81 19.31
N PHE A 177 -2.72 -18.85 19.80
CA PHE A 177 -1.57 -19.45 19.12
C PHE A 177 -0.89 -20.48 20.00
N ASP A 178 -0.38 -21.55 19.37
CA ASP A 178 0.47 -22.51 20.06
C ASP A 178 1.82 -21.88 20.40
N SER A 179 2.26 -22.01 21.66
CA SER A 179 3.51 -21.44 22.15
C SER A 179 4.37 -22.46 22.90
N ASP A 180 5.56 -22.73 22.37
CA ASP A 180 6.59 -23.52 23.06
C ASP A 180 7.28 -22.73 24.20
N ALA A 181 6.95 -21.44 24.38
CA ALA A 181 7.57 -20.60 25.40
C ALA A 181 7.09 -21.04 26.79
N THR A 182 8.00 -21.26 27.74
CA THR A 182 7.63 -21.75 29.08
C THR A 182 7.15 -20.66 30.05
N SER A 183 7.11 -19.38 29.64
CA SER A 183 6.65 -18.21 30.41
C SER A 183 7.11 -16.91 29.74
N THR A 184 6.24 -16.19 29.03
CA THR A 184 6.48 -14.81 28.55
C THR A 184 5.77 -13.74 29.38
N GLY A 185 4.95 -14.12 30.36
CA GLY A 185 4.18 -13.14 31.13
C GLY A 185 2.96 -12.62 30.36
N ALA A 186 2.38 -11.51 30.84
CA ALA A 186 1.37 -10.74 30.12
C ALA A 186 1.95 -9.37 29.74
N VAL A 187 1.63 -8.89 28.55
CA VAL A 187 1.98 -7.56 28.07
C VAL A 187 0.72 -6.88 27.59
N SER A 188 0.48 -5.64 28.01
CA SER A 188 -0.63 -4.83 27.51
C SER A 188 -0.18 -3.41 27.24
N THR A 189 -0.83 -2.75 26.29
CA THR A 189 -0.63 -1.34 25.96
C THR A 189 -1.96 -0.74 25.55
N SER A 190 -2.22 0.49 25.97
CA SER A 190 -3.41 1.23 25.54
C SER A 190 -3.13 2.71 25.57
N GLY A 191 -3.85 3.48 24.75
CA GLY A 191 -3.70 4.91 24.73
C GLY A 191 -4.46 5.56 23.59
N HIS A 192 -4.25 6.86 23.46
CA HIS A 192 -4.81 7.66 22.39
C HIS A 192 -3.83 8.72 21.90
N MET A 193 -4.11 9.23 20.72
CA MET A 193 -3.49 10.37 20.11
C MET A 193 -4.58 11.26 19.53
N THR A 194 -4.48 12.56 19.77
CA THR A 194 -5.35 13.57 19.19
C THR A 194 -4.50 14.60 18.47
N ALA A 195 -4.82 14.91 17.22
CA ALA A 195 -4.14 15.94 16.44
C ALA A 195 -5.15 16.94 15.87
N THR A 196 -4.85 18.23 16.01
CA THR A 196 -5.51 19.32 15.27
C THR A 196 -4.53 19.92 14.29
N ALA A 197 -4.87 21.04 13.63
CA ALA A 197 -3.92 21.72 12.75
C ALA A 197 -2.67 22.27 13.49
N ASP A 198 -2.77 22.55 14.80
CA ASP A 198 -1.75 23.26 15.59
C ASP A 198 -1.38 22.58 16.91
N ARG A 199 -2.09 21.51 17.31
CA ARG A 199 -1.85 20.76 18.55
C ARG A 199 -1.70 19.27 18.27
N LEU A 200 -0.78 18.64 18.99
CA LEU A 200 -0.64 17.18 19.05
C LEU A 200 -0.63 16.74 20.51
N GLU A 201 -1.50 15.79 20.84
CA GLU A 201 -1.62 15.20 22.17
C GLU A 201 -1.54 13.69 22.08
N THR A 202 -0.86 13.06 23.03
CA THR A 202 -0.87 11.60 23.18
C THR A 202 -0.77 11.23 24.65
N ALA A 203 -1.58 10.27 25.06
CA ALA A 203 -1.48 9.68 26.38
C ALA A 203 -1.72 8.17 26.32
N GLY A 204 -1.05 7.43 27.19
CA GLY A 204 -1.17 5.99 27.18
C GLY A 204 -0.49 5.32 28.35
N SER A 205 -0.64 4.00 28.38
CA SER A 205 -0.04 3.12 29.36
C SER A 205 0.45 1.83 28.72
N ALA A 206 1.50 1.25 29.28
CA ALA A 206 1.98 -0.07 28.95
C ALA A 206 2.28 -0.83 30.23
N SER A 207 1.88 -2.09 30.31
CA SER A 207 2.15 -2.96 31.45
C SER A 207 2.78 -4.26 30.99
N VAL A 208 3.78 -4.72 31.74
CA VAL A 208 4.46 -5.99 31.53
C VAL A 208 4.48 -6.74 32.85
N ASP A 209 3.79 -7.87 32.91
CA ASP A 209 3.81 -8.80 34.04
C ASP A 209 4.81 -9.92 33.78
N ASP A 210 5.99 -9.88 34.41
CA ASP A 210 6.96 -10.97 34.36
C ASP A 210 6.88 -11.81 35.66
N PRO A 211 6.25 -13.01 35.64
CA PRO A 211 6.14 -13.86 36.81
C PRO A 211 7.50 -14.43 37.29
N MET A 212 8.56 -14.32 36.48
CA MET A 212 9.92 -14.72 36.82
C MET A 212 10.79 -13.57 37.36
N ALA A 213 10.33 -12.32 37.25
CA ALA A 213 11.06 -11.17 37.76
C ALA A 213 11.15 -11.22 39.30
N SER A 214 12.37 -11.07 39.82
CA SER A 214 12.61 -11.10 41.26
C SER A 214 12.16 -9.79 41.92
N SER A 215 11.24 -9.88 42.88
CA SER A 215 10.57 -8.81 43.63
C SER A 215 11.45 -7.84 44.46
N ASP A 216 12.78 -7.93 44.38
CA ASP A 216 13.67 -7.26 45.35
C ASP A 216 14.17 -5.87 44.92
N THR A 217 13.91 -5.42 43.68
CA THR A 217 14.46 -4.15 43.15
C THR A 217 13.37 -3.25 42.57
N GLY A 218 12.34 -2.92 43.35
CA GLY A 218 11.32 -1.95 42.89
C GLY A 218 11.94 -0.62 42.45
N MET A 219 11.48 -0.12 41.31
CA MET A 219 11.85 1.17 40.73
C MET A 219 10.59 2.01 40.60
N TYR A 220 10.68 3.28 40.98
CA TYR A 220 9.66 4.27 40.65
C TYR A 220 10.37 5.48 40.06
N MET A 221 9.86 5.99 38.95
CA MET A 221 10.34 7.22 38.35
C MET A 221 9.16 7.94 37.74
N ASP A 222 9.00 9.19 38.10
CA ASP A 222 8.00 10.11 37.58
C ASP A 222 8.77 11.36 37.16
N VAL A 223 8.55 11.80 35.93
CA VAL A 223 9.23 12.93 35.31
C VAL A 223 8.17 13.79 34.66
N SER A 224 8.15 15.08 34.98
CA SER A 224 7.39 16.07 34.24
C SER A 224 8.33 17.15 33.69
N LEU A 225 8.07 17.56 32.47
CA LEU A 225 8.76 18.65 31.77
C LEU A 225 7.74 19.71 31.42
N GLU A 226 8.05 20.96 31.78
CA GLU A 226 7.24 22.14 31.48
C GLU A 226 8.12 23.22 30.86
N ASP A 227 7.57 23.93 29.88
CA ASP A 227 8.20 25.10 29.30
C ASP A 227 8.13 26.31 30.25
N THR A 228 9.10 27.20 30.15
CA THR A 228 9.15 28.46 30.92
C THR A 228 9.53 29.61 30.01
N SER A 229 9.39 30.85 30.47
CA SER A 229 9.68 32.03 29.63
C SER A 229 11.14 32.17 29.17
N ASP A 230 12.07 31.42 29.74
CA ASP A 230 13.51 31.57 29.50
C ASP A 230 14.26 30.19 29.47
N GLY A 231 13.55 29.08 29.26
CA GLY A 231 14.09 27.71 29.28
C GLY A 231 13.07 26.68 29.81
N TYR A 232 13.51 25.62 30.49
CA TYR A 232 12.64 24.48 30.86
C TYR A 232 12.72 24.12 32.34
N THR A 233 11.62 23.61 32.90
CA THR A 233 11.61 23.00 34.24
C THR A 233 11.37 21.50 34.13
N VAL A 234 12.21 20.71 34.80
CA VAL A 234 12.07 19.26 34.89
C VAL A 234 11.88 18.86 36.35
N ASP A 235 10.70 18.39 36.71
CA ASP A 235 10.43 17.78 38.01
C ASP A 235 10.63 16.28 37.92
N VAL A 236 11.32 15.72 38.91
CA VAL A 236 11.63 14.29 38.96
C VAL A 236 11.33 13.76 40.35
N SER A 237 10.42 12.80 40.45
CA SER A 237 10.25 11.95 41.62
C SER A 237 10.79 10.56 41.35
N ARG A 238 11.70 10.06 42.19
CA ARG A 238 12.35 8.77 41.93
C ARG A 238 12.61 7.97 43.18
N GLU A 239 12.28 6.68 43.10
CA GLU A 239 12.70 5.64 44.03
C GLU A 239 13.59 4.61 43.31
N ARG A 240 14.74 4.27 43.91
CA ARG A 240 15.60 3.22 43.38
C ARG A 240 16.43 2.52 44.44
N SER A 241 16.89 1.32 44.08
CA SER A 241 17.99 0.65 44.77
C SER A 241 19.35 1.13 44.25
N LEU A 242 20.26 1.38 45.17
CA LEU A 242 21.64 1.78 44.94
C LEU A 242 22.56 0.63 45.36
N SER A 243 23.43 0.23 44.45
CA SER A 243 24.57 -0.63 44.79
C SER A 243 25.57 0.08 45.69
N ASP A 244 26.26 -0.67 46.56
CA ASP A 244 27.34 -0.18 47.45
C ASP A 244 28.39 0.73 46.79
N PHE A 245 28.67 0.56 45.50
CA PHE A 245 29.68 1.36 44.79
C PHE A 245 29.20 2.77 44.41
N ARG A 246 27.87 2.99 44.38
CA ARG A 246 27.25 4.29 44.08
C ARG A 246 26.70 4.97 45.34
N SER A 247 26.54 4.25 46.45
CA SER A 247 25.87 4.79 47.64
C SER A 247 26.59 6.02 48.22
N SER A 248 27.93 6.08 48.14
CA SER A 248 28.72 7.22 48.63
C SER A 248 28.52 8.54 47.88
N ASP A 249 27.81 8.53 46.75
CA ASP A 249 27.49 9.74 45.99
C ASP A 249 26.07 10.27 46.33
N TRP A 250 25.31 9.49 47.13
CA TRP A 250 23.90 9.71 47.44
C TRP A 250 23.58 9.58 48.93
N ASP A 251 24.55 9.25 49.80
CA ASP A 251 24.34 8.93 51.22
C ASP A 251 23.89 10.13 52.07
N THR A 252 24.07 11.34 51.54
CA THR A 252 23.62 12.60 52.14
C THR A 252 22.99 13.50 51.10
N ARG A 253 22.05 14.35 51.53
CA ARG A 253 21.38 15.34 50.67
C ARG A 253 22.36 16.28 49.95
N GLU A 254 23.47 16.64 50.60
CA GLU A 254 24.48 17.53 50.03
C GLU A 254 25.26 16.84 48.89
N GLN A 255 25.61 15.57 49.05
CA GLN A 255 26.22 14.78 47.98
C GLN A 255 25.24 14.50 46.86
N ALA A 256 24.00 14.14 47.17
CA ALA A 256 22.95 13.96 46.16
C ALA A 256 22.78 15.23 45.32
N LYS A 257 22.75 16.42 45.94
CA LYS A 257 22.71 17.70 45.22
C LYS A 257 23.95 17.91 44.35
N GLN A 258 25.14 17.61 44.85
CA GLN A 258 26.37 17.73 44.06
C GLN A 258 26.39 16.78 42.86
N THR A 259 25.91 15.55 43.05
CA THR A 259 25.80 14.52 42.02
C THR A 259 24.80 14.95 40.94
N LEU A 260 23.61 15.42 41.33
CA LEU A 260 22.62 15.98 40.41
C LEU A 260 23.19 17.21 39.67
N GLN A 261 23.89 18.10 40.37
CA GLN A 261 24.51 19.29 39.76
C GLN A 261 25.57 18.94 38.73
N SER A 262 26.35 17.88 38.95
CA SER A 262 27.28 17.41 37.92
C SER A 262 26.51 16.86 36.72
N GLN A 263 25.46 16.07 36.94
CA GLN A 263 24.72 15.43 35.84
C GLN A 263 23.99 16.45 34.97
N TYR A 264 23.18 17.31 35.58
CA TYR A 264 22.31 18.25 34.85
C TYR A 264 22.99 19.59 34.58
N GLY A 265 24.02 19.97 35.35
CA GLY A 265 24.79 21.19 35.14
C GLY A 265 25.78 21.09 33.98
N ASP A 266 26.39 19.92 33.77
CA ASP A 266 27.26 19.69 32.62
C ASP A 266 26.47 19.76 31.30
N LEU A 267 25.22 19.27 31.30
CA LEU A 267 24.30 19.38 30.17
C LEU A 267 23.97 20.85 29.86
N ALA A 268 23.50 21.62 30.85
CA ALA A 268 23.18 23.04 30.65
C ALA A 268 24.39 23.85 30.15
N THR A 269 25.57 23.62 30.75
CA THR A 269 26.81 24.31 30.36
C THR A 269 27.24 23.94 28.94
N GLY A 270 27.01 22.68 28.53
CA GLY A 270 27.27 22.22 27.17
C GLY A 270 26.46 22.95 26.11
N MET A 271 25.23 23.35 26.45
CA MET A 271 24.31 24.12 25.61
C MET A 271 24.40 25.64 25.85
N GLY A 272 25.43 26.13 26.55
CA GLY A 272 25.62 27.56 26.79
C GLY A 272 24.75 28.20 27.87
N GLY A 273 23.85 27.44 28.49
CA GLY A 273 22.95 27.90 29.55
C GLY A 273 23.40 27.57 30.97
N THR A 274 22.46 27.63 31.90
CA THR A 274 22.67 27.28 33.32
C THR A 274 21.55 26.38 33.84
N SER A 275 21.84 25.60 34.88
CA SER A 275 20.78 24.87 35.61
C SER A 275 20.83 25.11 37.11
N THR A 276 19.65 25.16 37.72
CA THR A 276 19.44 25.20 39.16
C THR A 276 18.77 23.90 39.59
N ILE A 277 19.18 23.35 40.73
CA ILE A 277 18.64 22.09 41.24
C ILE A 277 18.13 22.28 42.65
N ASP A 278 16.85 21.97 42.86
CA ASP A 278 16.17 22.05 44.13
C ASP A 278 15.60 20.69 44.53
N ILE A 279 16.19 20.08 45.56
CA ILE A 279 15.71 18.81 46.12
C ILE A 279 14.60 19.13 47.11
N THR A 280 13.39 18.66 46.86
CA THR A 280 12.19 18.92 47.68
C THR A 280 12.02 17.87 48.76
N SER A 281 12.27 16.60 48.40
CA SER A 281 12.26 15.44 49.29
C SER A 281 13.53 14.62 49.15
N TYR A 282 13.99 14.02 50.25
CA TYR A 282 15.17 13.17 50.26
C TYR A 282 15.10 12.18 51.41
N ASN A 283 15.16 10.90 51.08
CA ASN A 283 15.15 9.79 52.00
C ASN A 283 16.13 8.71 51.53
N TYR A 284 17.09 8.35 52.37
CA TYR A 284 18.09 7.33 52.08
C TYR A 284 18.09 6.28 53.21
N GLU A 285 17.93 5.02 52.83
CA GLU A 285 17.87 3.87 53.73
C GLU A 285 19.04 2.93 53.45
N GLU A 286 19.98 2.84 54.40
CA GLU A 286 21.06 1.86 54.35
C GLU A 286 20.50 0.45 54.61
N ARG A 287 20.70 -0.47 53.68
CA ARG A 287 20.17 -1.84 53.80
C ARG A 287 21.30 -2.83 54.00
N SER A 288 21.11 -3.73 54.95
CA SER A 288 22.10 -4.77 55.32
C SER A 288 22.43 -5.77 54.21
N THR A 289 21.74 -5.70 53.07
CA THR A 289 21.93 -6.53 51.87
C THR A 289 22.97 -5.96 50.89
N GLY A 290 23.47 -4.73 51.09
CA GLY A 290 24.37 -4.04 50.14
C GLY A 290 23.64 -3.38 48.96
N GLN A 291 22.33 -3.18 49.11
CA GLN A 291 21.42 -2.53 48.16
C GLN A 291 20.67 -1.43 48.91
N ASP A 292 21.29 -0.28 49.09
CA ASP A 292 20.67 0.85 49.78
C ASP A 292 19.47 1.36 48.97
N ARG A 293 18.49 2.00 49.61
CA ARG A 293 17.35 2.60 48.90
C ARG A 293 17.43 4.12 48.95
N LEU A 294 17.18 4.76 47.81
CA LEU A 294 17.06 6.20 47.67
C LEU A 294 15.67 6.55 47.14
N GLU A 295 15.01 7.45 47.83
CA GLU A 295 13.79 8.13 47.42
C GLU A 295 14.09 9.64 47.40
N ILE A 296 13.93 10.28 46.25
CA ILE A 296 14.32 11.67 46.04
C ILE A 296 13.34 12.36 45.09
N ASP A 297 12.91 13.55 45.48
CA ASP A 297 12.12 14.46 44.63
C ASP A 297 12.96 15.71 44.39
N PHE A 298 13.17 16.08 43.13
CA PHE A 298 13.94 17.26 42.79
C PHE A 298 13.45 17.93 41.51
N THR A 299 13.61 19.25 41.47
CA THR A 299 13.33 20.10 40.31
C THR A 299 14.66 20.56 39.70
N VAL A 300 14.76 20.52 38.37
CA VAL A 300 15.86 21.11 37.60
C VAL A 300 15.29 22.23 36.74
N GLU A 301 15.71 23.47 37.02
CA GLU A 301 15.35 24.64 36.21
C GLU A 301 16.52 24.95 35.27
N TYR A 302 16.29 24.81 33.97
CA TYR A 302 17.21 25.19 32.90
C TYR A 302 16.90 26.60 32.41
N THR A 303 17.94 27.41 32.21
CA THR A 303 17.79 28.77 31.69
C THR A 303 18.79 29.02 30.58
N GLY A 304 18.31 29.58 29.47
CA GLY A 304 19.12 29.97 28.32
C GLY A 304 19.83 28.81 27.62
N ILE A 305 19.15 27.65 27.52
CA ILE A 305 19.67 26.48 26.79
C ILE A 305 19.11 26.37 25.36
N GLU A 306 18.04 27.12 25.04
CA GLU A 306 17.34 27.11 23.74
C GLU A 306 18.31 27.37 22.58
N ASP A 307 19.07 28.47 22.62
CA ASP A 307 20.09 28.80 21.61
C ASP A 307 21.07 27.63 21.36
N GLY A 308 21.42 26.89 22.41
CA GLY A 308 22.33 25.75 22.33
C GLY A 308 21.68 24.49 21.77
N ILE A 309 20.37 24.30 22.02
CA ILE A 309 19.56 23.24 21.40
C ILE A 309 19.41 23.54 19.92
N GLU A 310 19.07 24.77 19.55
CA GLU A 310 18.92 25.22 18.16
C GLU A 310 20.24 25.03 17.38
N GLU A 311 21.39 25.45 17.94
CA GLU A 311 22.70 25.28 17.30
C GLU A 311 23.06 23.79 17.12
N GLN A 312 22.78 22.95 18.12
CA GLN A 312 23.06 21.52 18.05
C GLN A 312 22.16 20.81 17.03
N LEU A 313 20.87 21.17 16.98
CA LEU A 313 19.92 20.62 16.03
C LEU A 313 20.26 21.06 14.61
N THR A 314 20.57 22.35 14.42
CA THR A 314 21.10 22.91 13.16
C THR A 314 22.31 22.12 12.67
N ASP A 315 23.33 21.94 13.52
CA ASP A 315 24.54 21.23 13.12
C ASP A 315 24.23 19.75 12.82
N THR A 316 23.26 19.13 13.48
CA THR A 316 22.85 17.75 13.20
C THR A 316 22.17 17.65 11.83
N LEU A 317 21.17 18.49 11.57
CA LEU A 317 20.41 18.53 10.33
C LEU A 317 21.30 18.92 9.14
N ALA A 318 22.15 19.94 9.28
CA ALA A 318 23.05 20.39 8.21
C ALA A 318 24.19 19.42 7.88
N ASN A 319 24.52 18.50 8.80
CA ASN A 319 25.52 17.45 8.55
C ASN A 319 24.89 16.11 8.13
N ASP A 320 23.56 16.01 8.11
CA ASP A 320 22.88 14.82 7.63
C ASP A 320 22.89 14.78 6.09
N GLN A 321 23.58 13.78 5.56
CA GLN A 321 23.72 13.59 4.12
C GLN A 321 22.43 13.08 3.47
N SER A 322 21.45 12.57 4.24
CA SER A 322 20.17 12.14 3.67
C SER A 322 19.21 13.30 3.42
N MET A 323 19.33 14.41 4.15
CA MET A 323 18.43 15.56 4.01
C MET A 323 18.98 16.65 3.07
N ASP A 324 20.28 16.64 2.77
CA ASP A 324 20.99 17.61 1.90
C ASP A 324 20.64 19.08 2.19
N LEU A 325 20.43 19.42 3.48
CA LEU A 325 20.03 20.76 3.89
C LEU A 325 21.21 21.71 3.90
N SER A 326 21.00 22.93 3.38
CA SER A 326 21.90 24.02 3.70
C SER A 326 21.83 24.33 5.19
N ARG A 327 22.90 24.90 5.73
CA ARG A 327 22.92 25.34 7.13
C ARG A 327 21.78 26.31 7.46
N SER A 328 21.40 27.18 6.52
CA SER A 328 20.27 28.11 6.72
C SER A 328 18.92 27.41 6.81
N GLU A 329 18.70 26.37 6.01
CA GLU A 329 17.46 25.57 6.06
C GLU A 329 17.40 24.74 7.35
N ALA A 330 18.54 24.19 7.77
CA ALA A 330 18.66 23.51 9.06
C ALA A 330 18.43 24.45 10.26
N GLU A 331 18.90 25.71 10.19
CA GLU A 331 18.63 26.74 11.20
C GLU A 331 17.12 27.06 11.29
N GLU A 332 16.43 27.13 10.16
CA GLU A 332 14.99 27.41 10.10
C GLU A 332 14.13 26.29 10.72
N ILE A 333 14.43 25.03 10.42
CA ILE A 333 13.78 23.88 11.07
C ILE A 333 14.14 23.84 12.56
N ALA A 334 15.40 24.08 12.91
CA ALA A 334 15.83 24.05 14.31
C ALA A 334 15.12 25.11 15.15
N SER A 335 14.98 26.34 14.63
CA SER A 335 14.19 27.41 15.25
C SER A 335 12.74 26.98 15.43
N SER A 336 12.12 26.44 14.37
CA SER A 336 10.71 25.99 14.42
C SER A 336 10.47 24.88 15.44
N VAL A 337 11.46 24.00 15.68
CA VAL A 337 11.39 22.97 16.72
C VAL A 337 11.52 23.55 18.12
N THR A 338 12.38 24.56 18.31
CA THR A 338 12.52 25.23 19.62
C THR A 338 11.38 26.19 19.93
N ASP A 339 10.64 26.65 18.91
CA ASP A 339 9.44 27.48 19.05
C ASP A 339 8.18 26.66 19.42
N LEU A 340 8.25 25.32 19.41
CA LEU A 340 7.16 24.44 19.87
C LEU A 340 6.90 24.64 21.36
N GLU A 341 5.63 24.84 21.73
CA GLU A 341 5.23 24.98 23.12
C GLU A 341 4.95 23.60 23.72
N ILE A 342 5.75 23.20 24.71
CA ILE A 342 5.52 21.97 25.47
C ILE A 342 4.49 22.28 26.56
N GLU A 343 3.22 21.96 26.29
CA GLU A 343 2.13 22.16 27.26
C GLU A 343 2.20 21.13 28.39
N THR A 344 2.53 19.88 28.06
CA THR A 344 2.66 18.78 29.02
C THR A 344 3.63 17.74 28.49
N ALA A 345 4.54 17.26 29.33
CA ALA A 345 5.40 16.14 29.03
C ALA A 345 5.67 15.34 30.30
N GLU A 346 4.79 14.39 30.58
CA GLU A 346 4.80 13.55 31.77
C GLU A 346 5.09 12.10 31.41
N PHE A 347 5.93 11.46 32.24
CA PHE A 347 6.33 10.08 32.06
C PHE A 347 6.53 9.40 33.41
N THR A 348 5.79 8.32 33.64
CA THR A 348 5.85 7.52 34.85
C THR A 348 6.25 6.09 34.53
N VAL A 349 7.16 5.55 35.34
CA VAL A 349 7.56 4.13 35.34
C VAL A 349 7.49 3.61 36.76
N ASN A 350 6.81 2.50 36.93
CA ASN A 350 6.64 1.84 38.20
C ASN A 350 6.89 0.33 38.07
N GLU A 351 7.97 -0.16 38.66
CA GLU A 351 8.29 -1.57 38.77
C GLU A 351 7.97 -2.06 40.19
N ARG A 352 6.95 -2.92 40.33
CA ARG A 352 6.54 -3.52 41.62
C ARG A 352 6.09 -4.96 41.44
N ASP A 353 6.48 -5.83 42.38
CA ASP A 353 5.96 -7.20 42.47
C ASP A 353 6.06 -8.07 41.20
N GLY A 354 6.99 -7.75 40.29
CA GLY A 354 7.18 -8.46 39.02
C GLY A 354 6.43 -7.84 37.84
N SER A 355 5.68 -6.76 38.06
CA SER A 355 5.10 -5.93 37.01
C SER A 355 5.96 -4.68 36.74
N ILE A 356 5.98 -4.24 35.49
CA ILE A 356 6.48 -2.94 35.06
C ILE A 356 5.31 -2.21 34.40
N ASP A 357 4.89 -1.12 35.02
CA ASP A 357 3.87 -0.21 34.48
C ASP A 357 4.56 1.06 33.99
N VAL A 358 4.22 1.50 32.79
CA VAL A 358 4.67 2.73 32.16
C VAL A 358 3.44 3.54 31.80
N GLU A 359 3.42 4.82 32.11
CA GLU A 359 2.35 5.76 31.76
C GLU A 359 3.01 7.00 31.15
N TRP A 360 2.38 7.59 30.14
CA TRP A 360 2.86 8.83 29.53
C TRP A 360 1.70 9.74 29.14
N GLU A 361 2.00 11.04 29.11
CA GLU A 361 1.13 12.10 28.61
C GLU A 361 2.01 13.19 28.00
N PHE A 362 1.82 13.47 26.71
CA PHE A 362 2.54 14.49 25.98
C PHE A 362 1.55 15.36 25.23
N ALA A 363 1.68 16.68 25.36
CA ALA A 363 0.91 17.67 24.62
C ALA A 363 1.86 18.75 24.10
N LEU A 364 1.86 18.93 22.79
CA LEU A 364 2.63 19.93 22.05
C LEU A 364 1.67 20.88 21.33
N ALA A 365 1.94 22.17 21.43
CA ALA A 365 1.22 23.20 20.73
C ALA A 365 2.13 23.95 19.74
N ASN A 366 1.50 24.64 18.79
CA ASN A 366 2.12 25.41 17.71
C ASN A 366 2.95 24.56 16.73
N TYR A 367 2.59 23.29 16.52
CA TYR A 367 3.34 22.45 15.57
C TYR A 367 3.09 22.85 14.10
N ASN A 368 2.05 23.63 13.82
CA ASN A 368 1.74 24.14 12.49
C ASN A 368 2.89 24.97 11.89
N GLU A 369 3.64 25.71 12.71
CA GLU A 369 4.80 26.49 12.25
C GLU A 369 5.91 25.57 11.73
N LEU A 370 6.14 24.44 12.41
CA LEU A 370 7.07 23.40 11.95
C LEU A 370 6.57 22.75 10.64
N SER A 371 5.28 22.47 10.52
CA SER A 371 4.70 21.92 9.28
C SER A 371 4.86 22.88 8.10
N LEU A 372 4.63 24.18 8.30
CA LEU A 372 4.82 25.20 7.28
C LEU A 372 6.31 25.35 6.90
N ALA A 373 7.22 25.32 7.89
CA ALA A 373 8.66 25.37 7.63
C ALA A 373 9.15 24.16 6.82
N MET A 374 8.58 22.97 7.05
CA MET A 374 8.86 21.77 6.25
C MET A 374 8.33 21.89 4.81
N LEU A 375 7.15 22.50 4.61
CA LEU A 375 6.63 22.77 3.26
C LEU A 375 7.49 23.81 2.52
N ASP A 376 7.95 24.84 3.21
CA ASP A 376 8.84 25.85 2.64
C ASP A 376 10.20 25.23 2.24
N LEU A 377 10.69 24.26 3.01
CA LEU A 377 11.86 23.46 2.63
C LEU A 377 11.59 22.57 1.40
N ALA A 378 10.43 21.91 1.34
CA ALA A 378 10.06 21.11 0.17
C ALA A 378 10.00 21.97 -1.10
N GLU A 379 9.58 23.24 -0.97
CA GLU A 379 9.57 24.22 -2.06
C GLU A 379 11.00 24.69 -2.44
N SER A 380 11.91 24.84 -1.47
CA SER A 380 13.29 25.30 -1.71
C SER A 380 14.18 24.22 -2.32
N ALA A 381 13.90 22.96 -2.00
CA ALA A 381 14.56 21.81 -2.58
C ALA A 381 14.11 21.62 -4.04
N GLU A 382 14.70 22.39 -4.98
CA GLU A 382 14.55 22.31 -6.44
C GLU A 382 14.82 20.88 -7.05
N THR A 383 14.98 19.84 -6.24
CA THR A 383 15.57 18.54 -6.62
C THR A 383 14.62 17.34 -6.48
N ASN A 384 13.42 17.48 -5.91
CA ASN A 384 12.45 16.39 -5.88
C ASN A 384 11.49 16.49 -7.07
N GLU A 385 11.70 15.65 -8.09
CA GLU A 385 10.72 15.38 -9.15
C GLU A 385 9.41 14.74 -8.62
N ALA A 386 9.35 14.45 -7.31
CA ALA A 386 8.27 13.75 -6.63
C ALA A 386 7.13 14.66 -6.13
N LEU A 387 7.35 15.98 -5.95
CA LEU A 387 6.32 16.91 -5.49
C LEU A 387 6.36 18.18 -6.36
N ASN A 388 5.26 18.45 -7.05
CA ASN A 388 5.13 19.67 -7.85
C ASN A 388 4.78 20.87 -6.95
N GLN A 389 5.00 22.08 -7.46
CA GLN A 389 4.66 23.32 -6.73
C GLN A 389 3.16 23.41 -6.40
N SER A 390 2.29 22.82 -7.23
CA SER A 390 0.86 22.68 -6.95
C SER A 390 0.60 21.90 -5.66
N ASP A 391 1.28 20.77 -5.49
CA ASP A 391 1.03 19.84 -4.39
C ASP A 391 1.42 20.46 -3.05
N ILE A 392 2.45 21.31 -3.05
CA ILE A 392 2.87 22.10 -1.88
C ILE A 392 1.85 23.21 -1.58
N GLU A 393 1.33 23.89 -2.61
CA GLU A 393 0.27 24.90 -2.45
C GLU A 393 -1.02 24.27 -1.91
N ASP A 394 -1.39 23.08 -2.37
CA ASP A 394 -2.56 22.32 -1.91
C ASP A 394 -2.37 21.80 -0.49
N ALA A 395 -1.17 21.34 -0.14
CA ALA A 395 -0.83 20.96 1.24
C ALA A 395 -0.94 22.17 2.20
N ARG A 396 -0.43 23.33 1.81
CA ARG A 396 -0.57 24.57 2.59
C ARG A 396 -2.04 24.96 2.75
N THR A 397 -2.80 24.90 1.66
CA THR A 397 -4.24 25.21 1.64
C THR A 397 -5.04 24.23 2.50
N SER A 398 -4.65 22.96 2.52
CA SER A 398 -5.24 21.92 3.37
C SER A 398 -5.01 22.19 4.85
N LEU A 399 -3.80 22.57 5.27
CA LEU A 399 -3.53 22.98 6.66
C LEU A 399 -4.38 24.20 7.06
N GLU A 400 -4.53 25.19 6.18
CA GLU A 400 -5.40 26.35 6.43
C GLU A 400 -6.89 25.96 6.52
N ALA A 401 -7.33 24.97 5.74
CA ALA A 401 -8.69 24.45 5.80
C ALA A 401 -8.92 23.66 7.10
N GLN A 402 -7.97 22.83 7.53
CA GLN A 402 -8.03 22.11 8.82
C GLN A 402 -8.18 23.07 9.99
N GLN A 403 -7.35 24.13 10.00
CA GLN A 403 -7.42 25.15 11.04
C GLN A 403 -8.75 25.92 11.02
N ALA A 404 -9.30 26.20 9.84
CA ALA A 404 -10.58 26.90 9.71
C ALA A 404 -11.77 26.02 10.14
N ALA A 405 -11.70 24.72 9.85
CA ALA A 405 -12.70 23.73 10.20
C ALA A 405 -12.63 23.23 11.65
N ASP A 406 -11.54 23.54 12.36
CA ASP A 406 -11.23 22.95 13.68
C ASP A 406 -11.18 21.42 13.60
N LEU A 407 -10.55 20.91 12.54
CA LEU A 407 -10.44 19.49 12.28
C LEU A 407 -9.67 18.83 13.43
N THR A 408 -10.25 17.79 14.00
CA THR A 408 -9.61 17.01 15.07
C THR A 408 -9.58 15.56 14.65
N TRP A 409 -8.38 14.99 14.54
CA TRP A 409 -8.16 13.57 14.33
C TRP A 409 -7.97 12.89 15.68
N ASN A 410 -8.67 11.78 15.89
CA ASN A 410 -8.54 10.93 17.07
C ASN A 410 -8.06 9.55 16.64
N PHE A 411 -7.12 8.99 17.38
CA PHE A 411 -6.63 7.63 17.23
C PHE A 411 -6.55 6.98 18.60
N GLU A 412 -7.18 5.82 18.76
CA GLU A 412 -7.16 5.05 20.00
C GLU A 412 -6.64 3.63 19.72
N TRP A 413 -5.91 3.07 20.67
CA TRP A 413 -5.48 1.68 20.60
C TRP A 413 -5.57 1.00 21.96
N ASP A 414 -5.86 -0.31 21.93
CA ASP A 414 -5.75 -1.22 23.05
C ASP A 414 -5.21 -2.55 22.51
N ALA A 415 -4.12 -3.06 23.08
CA ALA A 415 -3.54 -4.31 22.67
C ALA A 415 -2.99 -5.07 23.87
N SER A 416 -3.23 -6.37 23.91
CA SER A 416 -2.75 -7.26 24.94
C SER A 416 -2.31 -8.61 24.37
N VAL A 417 -1.28 -9.16 25.00
CA VAL A 417 -0.77 -10.49 24.73
C VAL A 417 -0.55 -11.20 26.05
N GLU A 418 -1.26 -12.30 26.27
CA GLU A 418 -1.17 -13.10 27.48
C GLU A 418 -0.78 -14.54 27.15
N GLN A 419 0.20 -15.08 27.87
CA GLN A 419 0.44 -16.52 27.85
C GLN A 419 -0.47 -17.25 28.85
N THR A 420 -1.32 -18.14 28.36
CA THR A 420 -2.23 -18.93 29.19
C THR A 420 -1.50 -20.08 29.87
N SER A 421 -2.15 -20.69 30.88
CA SER A 421 -1.62 -21.85 31.60
C SER A 421 -1.52 -23.14 30.77
N SER A 422 -1.92 -23.10 29.49
CA SER A 422 -2.05 -24.24 28.59
C SER A 422 -0.95 -24.34 27.53
N ASP A 423 0.13 -23.54 27.65
CA ASP A 423 1.16 -23.35 26.60
C ASP A 423 0.59 -22.63 25.33
N GLU A 424 -0.41 -21.76 25.52
CA GLU A 424 -1.06 -20.99 24.46
C GLU A 424 -0.78 -19.50 24.65
N LEU A 425 -0.73 -18.75 23.56
CA LEU A 425 -0.62 -17.29 23.55
C LEU A 425 -1.94 -16.71 23.04
N GLN A 426 -2.56 -15.84 23.83
CA GLN A 426 -3.74 -15.08 23.46
C GLN A 426 -3.33 -13.67 23.05
N LEU A 427 -3.88 -13.21 21.93
CA LEU A 427 -3.75 -11.86 21.40
C LEU A 427 -5.15 -11.25 21.38
N ASP A 428 -5.26 -10.03 21.88
CA ASP A 428 -6.44 -9.18 21.70
C ASP A 428 -5.93 -7.77 21.36
N ALA A 429 -6.37 -7.21 20.24
CA ALA A 429 -6.00 -5.87 19.80
C ALA A 429 -7.20 -5.16 19.16
N GLU A 430 -7.33 -3.87 19.44
CA GLU A 430 -8.34 -2.96 18.90
C GLU A 430 -7.65 -1.64 18.58
N LEU A 431 -7.92 -1.10 17.40
CA LEU A 431 -7.43 0.18 16.91
C LEU A 431 -8.60 0.90 16.27
N THR A 432 -8.81 2.16 16.64
CA THR A 432 -9.85 3.00 16.05
C THR A 432 -9.28 4.36 15.69
N SER A 433 -9.78 4.95 14.61
CA SER A 433 -9.43 6.29 14.17
C SER A 433 -10.66 6.97 13.61
N ASP A 434 -10.88 8.21 14.01
CA ASP A 434 -11.99 9.03 13.53
C ASP A 434 -11.58 10.49 13.40
N THR A 435 -12.39 11.25 12.68
CA THR A 435 -12.17 12.69 12.53
C THR A 435 -13.43 13.48 12.89
N GLU A 436 -13.30 14.40 13.85
CA GLU A 436 -14.33 15.39 14.17
C GLU A 436 -14.24 16.60 13.24
N ASN A 437 -15.39 17.18 12.88
CA ASN A 437 -15.51 18.32 11.95
C ASN A 437 -15.08 18.04 10.50
N TRP A 438 -15.05 16.77 10.10
CA TRP A 438 -14.69 16.34 8.74
C TRP A 438 -15.49 17.05 7.62
N VAL A 439 -16.82 17.06 7.70
CA VAL A 439 -17.69 17.76 6.72
C VAL A 439 -17.34 19.24 6.58
N ALA A 440 -17.00 19.91 7.70
CA ALA A 440 -16.61 21.32 7.65
C ALA A 440 -15.24 21.49 6.98
N TYR A 441 -14.34 20.53 7.11
CA TYR A 441 -13.06 20.54 6.41
C TYR A 441 -13.23 20.33 4.90
N ILE A 442 -14.09 19.39 4.47
CA ILE A 442 -14.43 19.22 3.06
C ILE A 442 -15.03 20.52 2.47
N ASP A 443 -16.00 21.13 3.16
CA ASP A 443 -16.57 22.44 2.78
C ASP A 443 -15.47 23.52 2.62
N GLU A 444 -14.49 23.54 3.52
CA GLU A 444 -13.38 24.51 3.49
C GLU A 444 -12.39 24.22 2.34
N LEU A 445 -12.10 22.96 2.02
CA LEU A 445 -11.29 22.56 0.84
C LEU A 445 -11.95 23.01 -0.46
N GLU A 446 -13.22 22.64 -0.68
CA GLU A 446 -13.96 23.00 -1.90
C GLU A 446 -14.03 24.52 -2.07
N SER A 447 -14.27 25.26 -0.98
CA SER A 447 -14.34 26.72 -1.01
C SER A 447 -13.02 27.40 -1.41
N ARG A 448 -11.90 26.69 -1.23
CA ARG A 448 -10.55 27.12 -1.60
C ARG A 448 -10.10 26.57 -2.95
N GLY A 449 -10.92 25.73 -3.59
CA GLY A 449 -10.64 25.12 -4.88
C GLY A 449 -9.60 24.00 -4.79
N VAL A 450 -9.54 23.31 -3.65
CA VAL A 450 -8.83 22.05 -3.48
C VAL A 450 -9.87 20.94 -3.54
N ASP A 451 -9.61 19.91 -4.34
CA ASP A 451 -10.53 18.79 -4.50
C ASP A 451 -10.66 17.99 -3.21
N ALA A 452 -11.88 17.52 -2.94
CA ALA A 452 -12.15 16.61 -1.85
C ALA A 452 -11.44 15.25 -2.11
N PRO A 453 -11.07 14.50 -1.06
CA PRO A 453 -10.61 13.14 -1.24
C PRO A 453 -11.72 12.28 -1.86
N ASN A 454 -11.33 11.29 -2.66
CA ASN A 454 -12.27 10.31 -3.23
C ASN A 454 -12.97 9.52 -2.12
N ASP A 455 -14.21 9.10 -2.40
CA ASP A 455 -14.96 8.23 -1.51
C ASP A 455 -14.34 6.82 -1.54
N VAL A 456 -13.83 6.34 -0.41
CA VAL A 456 -13.19 5.03 -0.27
C VAL A 456 -13.89 4.27 0.84
N THR A 457 -14.30 3.03 0.55
CA THR A 457 -14.75 2.08 1.56
C THR A 457 -13.99 0.77 1.41
N PHE A 458 -13.57 0.20 2.54
CA PHE A 458 -12.92 -1.10 2.54
C PHE A 458 -13.30 -1.92 3.76
N SER A 459 -13.29 -3.23 3.58
CA SER A 459 -13.43 -4.18 4.68
C SER A 459 -12.55 -5.40 4.41
N LEU A 460 -11.95 -5.95 5.46
CA LEU A 460 -11.17 -7.18 5.46
C LEU A 460 -11.53 -7.96 6.71
N THR A 461 -11.94 -9.21 6.53
CA THR A 461 -12.16 -10.15 7.62
C THR A 461 -11.28 -11.37 7.41
N ALA A 462 -10.69 -11.91 8.48
CA ALA A 462 -9.98 -13.18 8.44
C ALA A 462 -10.33 -14.00 9.68
N ASP A 463 -10.89 -15.18 9.50
CA ASP A 463 -11.35 -16.06 10.57
C ASP A 463 -10.93 -17.51 10.36
N THR A 464 -10.60 -18.19 11.45
CA THR A 464 -10.48 -19.66 11.45
C THR A 464 -11.85 -20.31 11.63
N ASP A 465 -12.28 -21.15 10.69
CA ASP A 465 -13.48 -22.00 10.80
C ASP A 465 -13.10 -23.49 10.69
N GLY A 466 -13.01 -24.17 11.83
CA GLY A 466 -12.67 -25.59 11.86
C GLY A 466 -11.17 -25.84 11.70
N ASP A 467 -10.76 -26.40 10.57
CA ASP A 467 -9.35 -26.66 10.21
C ASP A 467 -8.89 -25.73 9.05
N GLU A 468 -9.69 -24.71 8.73
CA GLU A 468 -9.51 -23.79 7.61
C GLU A 468 -9.36 -22.34 8.13
N LEU A 469 -8.59 -21.53 7.42
CA LEU A 469 -8.50 -20.09 7.57
C LEU A 469 -9.11 -19.43 6.34
N ALA A 470 -10.21 -18.70 6.55
CA ALA A 470 -10.90 -17.93 5.53
C ALA A 470 -10.51 -16.45 5.66
N VAL A 471 -10.28 -15.80 4.52
CA VAL A 471 -10.00 -14.38 4.40
C VAL A 471 -10.93 -13.81 3.35
N ASP A 472 -11.71 -12.79 3.71
CA ASP A 472 -12.63 -12.09 2.82
C ASP A 472 -12.28 -10.60 2.82
N GLY A 473 -12.22 -9.99 1.64
CA GLY A 473 -11.88 -8.58 1.50
C GLY A 473 -12.74 -7.90 0.43
N THR A 474 -13.12 -6.65 0.69
CA THR A 474 -13.81 -5.78 -0.26
C THR A 474 -13.16 -4.41 -0.25
N PHE A 475 -13.03 -3.79 -1.42
CA PHE A 475 -12.52 -2.44 -1.57
C PHE A 475 -13.33 -1.73 -2.64
N ASN A 476 -13.69 -0.47 -2.40
CA ASN A 476 -14.43 0.37 -3.34
C ASN A 476 -13.91 1.79 -3.26
N VAL A 477 -13.60 2.37 -4.41
CA VAL A 477 -13.25 3.78 -4.60
C VAL A 477 -14.24 4.35 -5.58
N GLU A 478 -15.03 5.32 -5.15
CA GLU A 478 -15.86 6.12 -6.04
C GLU A 478 -15.06 7.37 -6.41
N ALA A 479 -14.76 7.49 -7.70
CA ALA A 479 -14.05 8.63 -8.24
C ALA A 479 -14.35 8.75 -9.73
N GLN A 480 -14.44 9.99 -10.19
CA GLN A 480 -14.76 10.26 -11.58
C GLN A 480 -13.49 10.06 -12.41
N ASP A 481 -13.65 9.54 -13.62
CA ASP A 481 -12.55 9.40 -14.59
C ASP A 481 -11.36 8.53 -14.12
N LEU A 482 -11.51 7.68 -13.08
CA LEU A 482 -10.46 6.74 -12.68
C LEU A 482 -9.98 5.87 -13.84
N ALA A 483 -10.87 5.50 -14.77
CA ALA A 483 -10.51 4.77 -15.97
C ALA A 483 -9.53 5.54 -16.88
N SER A 484 -9.77 6.83 -17.08
CA SER A 484 -8.90 7.72 -17.86
C SER A 484 -7.54 7.91 -17.18
N GLN A 485 -7.57 8.11 -15.85
CA GLN A 485 -6.36 8.30 -15.04
C GLN A 485 -5.51 7.04 -14.92
N ALA A 486 -6.16 5.87 -14.80
CA ALA A 486 -5.51 4.56 -14.82
C ALA A 486 -4.73 4.34 -16.12
N VAL A 487 -5.34 4.68 -17.26
CA VAL A 487 -4.69 4.61 -18.58
C VAL A 487 -3.52 5.60 -18.67
N GLU A 488 -3.64 6.79 -18.11
CA GLU A 488 -2.56 7.79 -18.08
C GLU A 488 -1.40 7.40 -17.16
N SER A 489 -1.67 6.81 -15.99
CA SER A 489 -0.65 6.28 -15.09
C SER A 489 0.09 5.09 -15.71
N MET A 490 -0.62 4.21 -16.40
CA MET A 490 -0.03 3.14 -17.20
C MET A 490 0.86 3.70 -18.32
N ALA A 491 0.38 4.75 -19.02
CA ALA A 491 1.15 5.44 -20.06
C ALA A 491 2.45 6.02 -19.51
N GLN A 492 2.42 6.63 -18.31
CA GLN A 492 3.60 7.18 -17.65
C GLN A 492 4.56 6.09 -17.15
N SER A 493 4.03 4.99 -16.60
CA SER A 493 4.82 3.86 -16.10
C SER A 493 5.57 3.16 -17.25
N ALA A 494 4.90 2.93 -18.37
CA ALA A 494 5.51 2.35 -19.58
C ALA A 494 6.59 3.26 -20.20
N ARG A 495 6.47 4.59 -20.05
CA ARG A 495 7.50 5.57 -20.44
C ARG A 495 8.67 5.65 -19.46
N SER A 496 8.55 5.10 -18.26
CA SER A 496 9.57 5.10 -17.20
C SER A 496 10.35 3.78 -17.12
N GLY A 497 9.85 2.70 -17.75
CA GLY A 497 10.51 1.40 -17.79
C GLY A 497 11.81 1.38 -18.63
N PRO A 498 12.72 0.40 -18.42
CA PRO A 498 14.00 0.29 -19.14
C PRO A 498 13.86 0.21 -20.67
N ALA A 499 12.69 -0.19 -21.17
CA ALA A 499 12.30 -0.17 -22.58
C ALA A 499 12.15 1.25 -23.19
N ALA A 500 11.96 2.29 -22.38
CA ALA A 500 11.68 3.67 -22.81
C ALA A 500 12.90 4.46 -23.33
N SER A 501 14.03 3.80 -23.56
CA SER A 501 15.28 4.44 -23.99
C SER A 501 15.25 5.02 -25.42
N GLN A 502 14.13 4.96 -26.13
CA GLN A 502 13.96 5.57 -27.46
C GLN A 502 12.68 6.44 -27.56
N PRO A 503 12.82 7.78 -27.59
CA PRO A 503 11.71 8.67 -27.88
C PRO A 503 11.16 8.43 -29.30
N GLY A 504 9.86 8.18 -29.43
CA GLY A 504 9.19 7.94 -30.72
C GLY A 504 9.05 6.45 -31.10
N SER A 505 8.95 5.57 -30.11
CA SER A 505 8.70 4.14 -30.29
C SER A 505 7.22 3.86 -30.59
N GLU A 506 6.90 2.75 -31.25
CA GLU A 506 5.51 2.32 -31.51
C GLU A 506 4.71 2.08 -30.22
N THR A 507 5.38 1.84 -29.09
CA THR A 507 4.79 1.81 -27.75
C THR A 507 4.11 3.14 -27.40
N ASP A 508 4.70 4.29 -27.77
CA ASP A 508 4.06 5.60 -27.56
C ASP A 508 2.78 5.75 -28.40
N GLN A 509 2.73 5.15 -29.58
CA GLN A 509 1.56 5.18 -30.48
C GLN A 509 0.45 4.25 -29.97
N PHE A 510 0.77 3.05 -29.51
CA PHE A 510 -0.17 2.13 -28.89
C PHE A 510 -0.77 2.72 -27.59
N ILE A 511 0.07 3.32 -26.74
CA ILE A 511 -0.37 3.99 -25.52
C ILE A 511 -1.27 5.19 -25.84
N SER A 512 -0.91 5.99 -26.86
CA SER A 512 -1.75 7.10 -27.31
C SER A 512 -3.08 6.59 -27.85
N ALA A 513 -3.08 5.51 -28.64
CA ALA A 513 -4.29 4.88 -29.17
C ALA A 513 -5.17 4.28 -28.06
N LEU A 514 -4.57 3.73 -27.00
CA LEU A 514 -5.28 3.23 -25.83
C LEU A 514 -5.93 4.37 -25.03
N SER A 515 -5.22 5.48 -24.84
CA SER A 515 -5.78 6.70 -24.23
C SER A 515 -6.90 7.29 -25.09
N GLU A 516 -6.75 7.29 -26.42
CA GLU A 516 -7.78 7.75 -27.37
C GLU A 516 -8.98 6.78 -27.51
N SER A 517 -8.87 5.56 -26.97
CA SER A 517 -9.92 4.54 -27.08
C SER A 517 -11.04 4.67 -26.05
N GLU A 518 -10.84 5.50 -25.02
CA GLU A 518 -11.81 5.83 -23.95
C GLU A 518 -12.39 4.56 -23.31
N LEU A 519 -11.68 4.02 -22.31
CA LEU A 519 -12.11 2.85 -21.55
C LEU A 519 -13.40 3.16 -20.79
N GLU A 520 -14.48 2.42 -21.08
CA GLU A 520 -15.77 2.56 -20.38
C GLU A 520 -15.86 1.64 -19.16
N VAL A 521 -15.45 0.38 -19.32
CA VAL A 521 -15.50 -0.66 -18.28
C VAL A 521 -14.38 -1.65 -18.50
N ALA A 522 -13.70 -2.07 -17.44
CA ALA A 522 -12.81 -3.23 -17.41
C ALA A 522 -13.16 -4.11 -16.22
N ARG A 523 -13.12 -5.44 -16.42
CA ARG A 523 -13.37 -6.42 -15.36
C ARG A 523 -12.38 -7.57 -15.45
N VAL A 524 -11.83 -7.97 -14.31
CA VAL A 524 -10.97 -9.15 -14.18
C VAL A 524 -11.50 -10.01 -13.04
N ASP A 525 -11.71 -11.28 -13.33
CA ASP A 525 -12.09 -12.31 -12.37
C ASP A 525 -11.03 -13.41 -12.38
N ALA A 526 -10.52 -13.79 -11.22
CA ALA A 526 -9.63 -14.92 -11.04
C ALA A 526 -10.21 -15.86 -9.98
N SER A 527 -10.12 -17.17 -10.21
CA SER A 527 -10.55 -18.17 -9.23
C SER A 527 -9.64 -19.39 -9.26
N LEU A 528 -9.44 -20.00 -8.10
CA LEU A 528 -8.79 -21.28 -7.87
C LEU A 528 -9.80 -22.15 -7.13
N THR A 529 -10.18 -23.27 -7.72
CA THR A 529 -11.09 -24.25 -7.09
C THR A 529 -10.68 -25.64 -7.56
N ASP A 530 -10.56 -26.60 -6.63
CA ASP A 530 -10.22 -28.00 -6.94
C ASP A 530 -8.94 -28.13 -7.83
N ASN A 531 -7.90 -27.33 -7.55
CA ASN A 531 -6.65 -27.24 -8.34
C ASN A 531 -6.81 -26.70 -9.78
N THR A 532 -8.01 -26.24 -10.16
CA THR A 532 -8.22 -25.56 -11.45
C THR A 532 -8.15 -24.05 -11.24
N VAL A 533 -7.24 -23.39 -11.97
CA VAL A 533 -7.18 -21.94 -12.07
C VAL A 533 -8.03 -21.49 -13.24
N ARG A 534 -8.87 -20.47 -13.01
CA ARG A 534 -9.59 -19.74 -14.04
C ARG A 534 -9.25 -18.26 -13.91
N VAL A 535 -8.77 -17.66 -14.99
CA VAL A 535 -8.60 -16.22 -15.12
C VAL A 535 -9.44 -15.74 -16.30
N GLU A 536 -10.36 -14.82 -16.04
CA GLU A 536 -11.23 -14.19 -17.01
C GLU A 536 -11.02 -12.69 -16.97
N GLY A 537 -10.93 -12.05 -18.13
CA GLY A 537 -10.69 -10.62 -18.25
C GLY A 537 -11.48 -10.07 -19.40
N GLY A 538 -11.94 -8.83 -19.29
CA GLY A 538 -12.62 -8.16 -20.39
C GLY A 538 -12.60 -6.65 -20.24
N ALA A 539 -12.79 -5.97 -21.36
CA ALA A 539 -12.88 -4.53 -21.40
C ALA A 539 -13.82 -4.05 -22.51
N LYS A 540 -14.41 -2.88 -22.28
CA LYS A 540 -15.23 -2.13 -23.22
C LYS A 540 -14.62 -0.75 -23.42
N PHE A 541 -14.39 -0.41 -24.68
CA PHE A 541 -13.86 0.87 -25.14
C PHE A 541 -14.90 1.57 -26.02
N GLU A 542 -14.94 2.89 -25.99
CA GLU A 542 -15.78 3.67 -26.92
C GLU A 542 -15.24 3.56 -28.35
N ASN A 543 -13.91 3.64 -28.52
CA ASN A 543 -13.24 3.71 -29.83
C ASN A 543 -12.06 2.73 -29.96
N MET A 544 -12.37 1.43 -30.00
CA MET A 544 -11.32 0.41 -30.15
C MET A 544 -10.71 0.33 -31.56
N SER A 545 -11.31 0.99 -32.55
CA SER A 545 -10.72 1.07 -33.90
C SER A 545 -9.37 1.77 -33.90
N ALA A 546 -9.14 2.76 -33.02
CA ALA A 546 -7.84 3.41 -32.86
C ALA A 546 -6.75 2.42 -32.40
N VAL A 547 -7.09 1.53 -31.46
CA VAL A 547 -6.17 0.48 -30.98
C VAL A 547 -5.97 -0.59 -32.06
N ALA A 548 -7.03 -1.03 -32.72
CA ALA A 548 -6.94 -2.02 -33.80
C ALA A 548 -6.07 -1.53 -34.97
N ASP A 549 -6.18 -0.26 -35.35
CA ASP A 549 -5.36 0.37 -36.39
C ASP A 549 -3.88 0.51 -35.97
N SER A 550 -3.60 0.59 -34.66
CA SER A 550 -2.23 0.60 -34.13
C SER A 550 -1.56 -0.78 -34.17
N LEU A 551 -2.35 -1.86 -34.12
CA LEU A 551 -1.85 -3.24 -34.18
C LEU A 551 -1.43 -3.66 -35.59
N SER A 552 -2.04 -3.07 -36.63
CA SER A 552 -1.58 -3.25 -38.00
C SER A 552 -1.81 -2.00 -38.84
N SER A 553 -0.71 -1.44 -39.34
CA SER A 553 -0.74 -0.33 -40.29
C SER A 553 -1.17 -0.70 -41.71
N THR A 554 -1.35 -2.00 -41.99
CA THR A 554 -1.51 -2.55 -43.34
C THR A 554 -2.85 -3.25 -43.57
N VAL A 555 -3.49 -3.77 -42.51
CA VAL A 555 -4.80 -4.42 -42.58
C VAL A 555 -5.70 -3.94 -41.44
N GLY A 556 -6.99 -3.72 -41.72
CA GLY A 556 -7.98 -3.32 -40.71
C GLY A 556 -8.52 -4.53 -39.96
N ILE A 557 -8.10 -4.73 -38.71
CA ILE A 557 -8.58 -5.84 -37.87
C ILE A 557 -9.98 -5.52 -37.34
N GLY A 558 -10.96 -6.33 -37.73
CA GLY A 558 -12.35 -6.18 -37.29
C GLY A 558 -12.68 -7.02 -36.05
N ALA A 559 -12.16 -8.25 -36.00
CA ALA A 559 -12.43 -9.17 -34.91
C ALA A 559 -11.35 -10.25 -34.74
N ILE A 560 -11.22 -10.76 -33.52
CA ILE A 560 -10.37 -11.92 -33.17
C ILE A 560 -11.23 -12.93 -32.42
N ALA A 561 -11.15 -14.20 -32.78
CA ALA A 561 -11.80 -15.29 -32.08
C ALA A 561 -10.84 -16.48 -31.96
N THR A 562 -10.95 -17.26 -30.89
CA THR A 562 -10.22 -18.52 -30.76
C THR A 562 -11.15 -19.71 -30.69
N GLU A 563 -10.65 -20.85 -31.15
CA GLU A 563 -11.29 -22.15 -30.98
C GLU A 563 -10.27 -23.14 -30.44
N THR A 564 -10.60 -23.80 -29.33
CA THR A 564 -9.78 -24.90 -28.79
C THR A 564 -10.44 -26.24 -29.14
N THR A 565 -9.73 -27.09 -29.89
CA THR A 565 -10.19 -28.44 -30.24
C THR A 565 -9.11 -29.47 -29.91
N ASP A 566 -9.46 -30.45 -29.07
CA ASP A 566 -8.60 -31.59 -28.72
C ASP A 566 -7.18 -31.22 -28.24
N GLY A 567 -7.04 -30.09 -27.53
CA GLY A 567 -5.75 -29.60 -26.98
C GLY A 567 -4.89 -28.77 -27.93
N ASN A 568 -5.43 -28.37 -29.09
CA ASN A 568 -4.83 -27.39 -29.98
C ASN A 568 -5.71 -26.14 -30.00
N ALA A 569 -5.11 -24.96 -30.02
CA ALA A 569 -5.84 -23.71 -30.18
C ALA A 569 -5.57 -23.10 -31.55
N SER A 570 -6.65 -22.70 -32.23
CA SER A 570 -6.57 -21.92 -33.46
C SER A 570 -7.05 -20.51 -33.19
N VAL A 571 -6.30 -19.52 -33.64
CA VAL A 571 -6.67 -18.09 -33.59
C VAL A 571 -7.14 -17.66 -34.97
N TYR A 572 -8.32 -17.04 -35.03
CA TYR A 572 -8.94 -16.50 -36.23
C TYR A 572 -8.98 -14.98 -36.15
N VAL A 573 -8.25 -14.31 -37.04
CA VAL A 573 -8.26 -12.86 -37.18
C VAL A 573 -9.10 -12.50 -38.41
N HIS A 574 -10.23 -11.82 -38.18
CA HIS A 574 -11.09 -11.30 -39.23
C HIS A 574 -10.63 -9.91 -39.62
N VAL A 575 -10.22 -9.77 -40.87
CA VAL A 575 -9.75 -8.51 -41.46
C VAL A 575 -10.88 -7.92 -42.29
N ASP A 576 -11.36 -6.74 -41.91
CA ASP A 576 -12.44 -6.03 -42.61
C ASP A 576 -11.96 -5.36 -43.90
N ASP A 577 -10.69 -4.92 -43.92
CA ASP A 577 -10.08 -4.25 -45.07
C ASP A 577 -8.65 -4.76 -45.31
N MET A 578 -8.45 -5.42 -46.46
CA MET A 578 -7.13 -5.86 -46.95
C MET A 578 -6.41 -4.75 -47.75
N GLY A 579 -6.81 -3.49 -47.57
CA GLY A 579 -6.22 -2.32 -48.19
C GLY A 579 -6.55 -2.20 -49.68
N ASP A 580 -5.53 -1.95 -50.52
CA ASP A 580 -5.72 -1.79 -51.97
C ASP A 580 -5.94 -3.13 -52.72
N VAL A 581 -6.06 -4.25 -52.02
CA VAL A 581 -6.17 -5.59 -52.62
C VAL A 581 -7.62 -5.94 -52.95
N ASP A 582 -7.85 -6.29 -54.21
CA ASP A 582 -9.12 -6.86 -54.69
C ASP A 582 -9.22 -8.35 -54.35
N THR A 583 -9.73 -8.68 -53.16
CA THR A 583 -9.77 -10.05 -52.62
C THR A 583 -10.57 -11.05 -53.48
N GLU A 584 -11.53 -10.59 -54.30
CA GLU A 584 -12.31 -11.43 -55.22
C GLU A 584 -11.42 -12.11 -56.28
N SER A 585 -10.32 -11.44 -56.67
CA SER A 585 -9.41 -11.93 -57.72
C SER A 585 -7.95 -12.08 -57.28
N ALA A 586 -7.65 -11.73 -56.03
CA ALA A 586 -6.31 -11.77 -55.47
C ALA A 586 -5.80 -13.20 -55.29
N THR A 587 -4.52 -13.38 -55.58
CA THR A 587 -3.77 -14.61 -55.37
C THR A 587 -2.76 -14.44 -54.25
N LYS A 588 -2.12 -15.52 -53.81
CA LYS A 588 -1.03 -15.47 -52.81
C LYS A 588 0.00 -14.37 -53.10
N SER A 589 0.43 -14.23 -54.36
CA SER A 589 1.42 -13.21 -54.75
C SER A 589 0.90 -11.77 -54.67
N ASP A 590 -0.42 -11.57 -54.69
CA ASP A 590 -1.03 -10.25 -54.60
C ASP A 590 -1.09 -9.75 -53.15
N ILE A 591 -1.12 -10.66 -52.15
CA ILE A 591 -1.17 -10.33 -50.71
C ILE A 591 0.15 -10.55 -49.96
N GLU A 592 1.14 -11.21 -50.58
CA GLU A 592 2.47 -11.48 -49.99
C GLU A 592 3.21 -10.19 -49.55
N HIS A 593 2.88 -9.05 -50.15
CA HIS A 593 3.47 -7.75 -49.79
C HIS A 593 2.87 -7.13 -48.52
N LEU A 594 1.76 -7.64 -48.02
CA LEU A 594 1.06 -7.15 -46.83
C LEU A 594 1.67 -7.67 -45.52
N GLY A 595 2.70 -8.52 -45.57
CA GLY A 595 3.40 -9.07 -44.40
C GLY A 595 2.67 -10.23 -43.70
N VAL A 596 1.37 -10.41 -43.94
CA VAL A 596 0.55 -11.47 -43.34
C VAL A 596 0.68 -12.85 -44.01
N VAL A 597 1.46 -12.98 -45.09
CA VAL A 597 1.61 -14.20 -45.90
C VAL A 597 3.08 -14.50 -46.17
N GLY A 598 3.50 -15.72 -45.84
CA GLY A 598 4.87 -16.21 -46.00
C GLY A 598 4.99 -17.36 -46.99
N SER A 599 6.18 -17.96 -47.06
CA SER A 599 6.42 -19.08 -47.96
C SER A 599 5.58 -20.32 -47.63
N GLU A 600 5.24 -20.52 -46.36
CA GLU A 600 4.56 -21.72 -45.84
C GLU A 600 3.04 -21.53 -45.72
N THR A 601 2.55 -20.28 -45.71
CA THR A 601 1.12 -19.94 -45.71
C THR A 601 0.34 -20.53 -46.88
N THR A 602 -0.80 -21.13 -46.61
CA THR A 602 -1.77 -21.56 -47.62
C THR A 602 -2.82 -20.48 -47.83
N VAL A 603 -3.00 -20.00 -49.07
CA VAL A 603 -4.00 -18.98 -49.40
C VAL A 603 -5.13 -19.61 -50.20
N HIS A 604 -6.35 -19.50 -49.70
CA HIS A 604 -7.57 -19.94 -50.36
C HIS A 604 -8.25 -18.74 -51.02
N GLN A 605 -8.43 -18.78 -52.33
CA GLN A 605 -9.09 -17.69 -53.07
C GLN A 605 -10.58 -17.64 -52.75
N ALA A 606 -11.17 -16.48 -53.01
CA ALA A 606 -12.60 -16.30 -52.89
C ALA A 606 -13.33 -17.35 -53.77
N SER A 607 -14.37 -17.97 -53.22
CA SER A 607 -15.10 -19.12 -53.79
C SER A 607 -14.42 -20.51 -53.77
N GLU A 608 -13.23 -20.69 -53.21
CA GLU A 608 -12.56 -22.01 -53.10
C GLU A 608 -12.92 -22.80 -51.84
N TRP A 609 -13.61 -22.17 -50.89
CA TRP A 609 -13.96 -22.71 -49.57
C TRP A 609 -15.44 -22.42 -49.22
N ASP A 610 -16.01 -23.17 -48.28
CA ASP A 610 -17.43 -23.08 -47.82
C ASP A 610 -17.52 -23.42 -46.31
N GLU A 611 -16.53 -22.96 -45.55
CA GLU A 611 -16.36 -23.21 -44.13
C GLU A 611 -16.84 -22.01 -43.31
N GLU A 612 -17.39 -22.26 -42.13
CA GLU A 612 -17.86 -21.22 -41.21
C GLU A 612 -16.81 -21.08 -40.12
N PHE A 613 -16.28 -19.86 -39.95
CA PHE A 613 -15.22 -19.59 -38.99
C PHE A 613 -15.81 -19.10 -37.66
N PRO A 614 -15.15 -19.38 -36.53
CA PRO A 614 -15.52 -18.82 -35.24
C PRO A 614 -15.59 -17.28 -35.29
N GLU A 615 -16.59 -16.73 -34.63
CA GLU A 615 -16.76 -15.29 -34.42
C GLU A 615 -16.80 -14.98 -32.91
N PRO A 616 -16.42 -13.77 -32.50
CA PRO A 616 -16.48 -13.38 -31.10
C PRO A 616 -17.92 -13.38 -30.56
N ASP A 617 -18.17 -13.99 -29.40
CA ASP A 617 -19.49 -13.96 -28.76
C ASP A 617 -19.70 -12.63 -28.01
N ASN A 618 -20.14 -11.61 -28.75
CA ASN A 618 -20.40 -10.28 -28.20
C ASN A 618 -21.47 -10.28 -27.09
N ALA A 619 -22.37 -11.26 -27.07
CA ALA A 619 -23.40 -11.34 -26.04
C ALA A 619 -22.81 -11.84 -24.72
N GLU A 620 -21.93 -12.85 -24.78
CA GLU A 620 -21.16 -13.34 -23.64
C GLU A 620 -20.25 -12.25 -23.07
N MET A 621 -19.47 -11.57 -23.91
CA MET A 621 -18.56 -10.49 -23.48
C MET A 621 -19.29 -9.34 -22.78
N ARG A 622 -20.43 -8.90 -23.33
CA ARG A 622 -21.27 -7.86 -22.70
C ARG A 622 -21.86 -8.31 -21.38
N ASN A 623 -22.29 -9.57 -21.30
CA ASN A 623 -22.85 -10.14 -20.09
C ASN A 623 -21.79 -10.26 -18.99
N TYR A 624 -20.56 -10.66 -19.32
CA TYR A 624 -19.43 -10.68 -18.39
C TYR A 624 -19.14 -9.28 -17.82
N LEU A 625 -19.10 -8.26 -18.68
CA LEU A 625 -18.91 -6.86 -18.30
C LEU A 625 -20.14 -6.21 -17.62
N GLY A 626 -21.23 -6.95 -17.40
CA GLY A 626 -22.45 -6.39 -16.78
C GLY A 626 -23.20 -5.37 -17.63
N LEU A 627 -22.87 -5.24 -18.92
CA LEU A 627 -23.46 -4.26 -19.83
C LEU A 627 -24.88 -4.67 -20.22
N SER A 628 -25.88 -4.04 -19.59
CA SER A 628 -27.29 -4.19 -19.99
C SER A 628 -27.60 -3.34 -21.23
N THR A 629 -28.38 -3.88 -22.17
CA THR A 629 -28.74 -3.22 -23.44
C THR A 629 -29.83 -2.16 -23.23
N GLU A 630 -29.56 -1.02 -22.60
CA GLU A 630 -30.44 0.17 -22.69
C GLU A 630 -29.74 1.48 -22.28
N SER A 631 -30.12 2.55 -22.98
CA SER A 631 -29.35 3.76 -23.26
C SER A 631 -29.43 4.87 -22.20
N GLY A 632 -28.27 5.43 -21.84
CA GLY A 632 -27.93 6.87 -21.81
C GLY A 632 -28.58 7.81 -20.78
N GLU A 633 -27.75 8.48 -19.98
CA GLU A 633 -27.59 9.95 -19.87
C GLU A 633 -26.56 10.24 -18.76
N THR A 634 -25.31 10.57 -19.13
CA THR A 634 -24.29 11.14 -18.25
C THR A 634 -24.40 12.67 -18.24
N THR A 635 -24.18 13.27 -17.08
CA THR A 635 -24.10 14.73 -16.89
C THR A 635 -22.62 15.08 -16.73
N GLU A 636 -22.09 15.89 -17.64
CA GLU A 636 -20.70 16.36 -17.63
C GLU A 636 -20.45 17.35 -16.47
N GLY A 637 -19.41 17.08 -15.68
CA GLY A 637 -18.68 18.05 -14.86
C GLY A 637 -17.19 17.85 -15.10
N ASP A 638 -16.51 18.88 -15.62
CA ASP A 638 -15.04 18.94 -15.72
C ASP A 638 -14.53 19.34 -14.32
N ASP A 639 -13.73 18.51 -13.66
CA ASP A 639 -12.72 18.91 -12.66
C ASP A 639 -11.63 17.81 -12.58
N SER A 640 -10.38 18.22 -12.34
CA SER A 640 -9.18 17.39 -12.51
C SER A 640 -8.75 16.74 -11.18
N GLU A 641 -9.41 15.64 -10.81
CA GLU A 641 -9.14 14.92 -9.55
C GLU A 641 -7.74 14.26 -9.61
N SER A 642 -6.84 14.66 -8.71
CA SER A 642 -5.51 14.06 -8.57
C SER A 642 -5.55 12.88 -7.60
N ILE A 643 -5.35 11.65 -8.09
CA ILE A 643 -5.33 10.44 -7.26
C ILE A 643 -4.12 10.43 -6.29
N PRO A 644 -4.30 10.24 -4.97
CA PRO A 644 -3.21 9.89 -4.06
C PRO A 644 -2.64 8.52 -4.44
N GLY A 645 -1.31 8.43 -4.51
CA GLY A 645 -0.54 7.31 -5.07
C GLY A 645 -0.69 5.97 -4.35
N PHE A 646 -1.85 5.33 -4.47
CA PHE A 646 -2.06 3.92 -4.21
C PHE A 646 -1.84 3.17 -5.51
N GLY A 647 -0.86 2.28 -5.54
CA GLY A 647 -0.45 1.56 -6.74
C GLY A 647 -1.59 0.72 -7.32
N ALA A 648 -2.32 1.27 -8.29
CA ALA A 648 -3.24 0.57 -9.20
C ALA A 648 -2.49 -0.42 -10.15
N GLY A 649 -1.32 -0.91 -9.76
CA GLY A 649 -0.41 -1.66 -10.61
C GLY A 649 -0.81 -3.12 -10.82
N VAL A 650 -1.59 -3.72 -9.91
CA VAL A 650 -1.82 -5.18 -9.97
C VAL A 650 -2.97 -5.55 -10.92
N GLY A 651 -4.08 -4.79 -10.92
CA GLY A 651 -5.20 -5.03 -11.84
C GLY A 651 -4.90 -4.63 -13.29
N LEU A 652 -4.11 -3.57 -13.49
CA LEU A 652 -3.77 -3.07 -14.83
C LEU A 652 -2.57 -3.81 -15.45
N ALA A 653 -1.63 -4.32 -14.66
CA ALA A 653 -0.60 -5.23 -15.17
C ALA A 653 -1.21 -6.53 -15.73
N ALA A 654 -2.35 -6.98 -15.19
CA ALA A 654 -3.09 -8.10 -15.77
C ALA A 654 -3.67 -7.75 -17.15
N ILE A 655 -4.24 -6.55 -17.34
CA ILE A 655 -4.79 -6.07 -18.64
C ILE A 655 -3.68 -5.74 -19.65
N ALA A 656 -2.59 -5.13 -19.20
CA ALA A 656 -1.39 -4.90 -19.99
C ALA A 656 -0.72 -6.22 -20.40
N GLY A 657 -0.60 -7.16 -19.45
CA GLY A 657 -0.12 -8.52 -19.67
C GLY A 657 -1.04 -9.31 -20.60
N LEU A 658 -2.35 -9.05 -20.55
CA LEU A 658 -3.39 -9.57 -21.45
C LEU A 658 -3.22 -9.08 -22.90
N LEU A 659 -3.08 -7.77 -23.09
CA LEU A 659 -2.85 -7.14 -24.39
C LEU A 659 -1.47 -7.52 -24.96
N THR A 660 -0.48 -7.67 -24.08
CA THR A 660 0.88 -8.14 -24.43
C THR A 660 0.86 -9.64 -24.75
N ALA A 661 0.10 -10.47 -24.04
CA ALA A 661 -0.10 -11.90 -24.32
C ALA A 661 -0.89 -12.12 -25.63
N LEU A 662 -1.82 -11.23 -25.98
CA LEU A 662 -2.52 -11.18 -27.26
C LEU A 662 -1.56 -11.02 -28.44
N VAL A 663 -0.52 -10.20 -28.27
CA VAL A 663 0.55 -9.99 -29.25
C VAL A 663 1.61 -11.12 -29.19
N LEU A 664 1.82 -11.73 -28.02
CA LEU A 664 2.85 -12.75 -27.79
C LEU A 664 2.41 -14.20 -28.04
N ARG A 665 1.12 -14.56 -27.94
CA ARG A 665 0.64 -15.93 -28.19
C ARG A 665 0.55 -16.28 -29.69
N GLN A 666 0.89 -15.36 -30.58
CA GLN A 666 1.24 -15.72 -31.96
C GLN A 666 2.62 -16.43 -32.07
N ARG A 667 3.23 -16.90 -30.97
CA ARG A 667 4.64 -17.36 -30.91
C ARG A 667 4.94 -18.63 -30.09
N THR A 668 3.94 -19.40 -29.65
CA THR A 668 4.16 -20.80 -29.27
C THR A 668 3.54 -21.70 -30.30
#